data_AF-A0A1F5C5K6-F1
#
_entry.id   AF-A0A1F5C5K6-F1
#
_cell.length_a   1.000
_cell.length_b   1.000
_cell.length_c   1.000
_cell.angle_alpha   90.00
_cell.angle_beta   90.00
_cell.angle_gamma   90.00
#
_symmetry.space_group_name_H-M   'P 1'
#
loop_
_entity.id
_entity.type
_entity.pdbx_description
1 polymer ?
#
loop_
_entity_poly.entity_id
_entity_poly.type
_entity_poly.pdbx_seq_one_letter_code
_entity_poly.pdbx_strand_id
1 'polypeptide(L)'
;MRRGTIVRKVSIAALFLALFPLIGTAQTSPEKFLGHKVGADRKLADYGQIKAYFEKLDQESPKLRLFTIGESTLKRPMIMAVITAEENMAKLDRYREIVKKLRDPRTLPPDEAKKLAAEGKAILLITCSLHASEIAATQMSLEFAHKLVTGDTPFDADRVLRDVIILLVPSHNPDGNQMVVDWYRKYLGTKYEGGPMPWIYHHYAGHDNNRDWFMFNLSESRAVTRVLYDDWLPQIHIDEHQMGSTAARLFIPPFMDPPVPNVQPLLWRGVNLCGASMAYDLQKNGYRGVNHGRSFTGWWIGACDDTSWLHNVIGLLSEMASVKVATPIYIEPSEIPQSYYEKRMEFPDPWPGGWWRLRDLVDYELTLSLSLVKTAAVHKEDFLFNFYQMYKNSIEQVDKNQPYAFVIPAAQHDYPTALRMIDILKTGGVEVHQAKADFVAGGKVYPAGSFVVKMAQPYKPYAWALLERQKYPDLRQYPGGPPVPPYDNAGWTLPLQMGVACDQVDEPFDAQLAEIEKAPQPAAVLPDASASYSVLDSRVNASYSAVFALLREKAEVYRSKEAVKGAGFEVPAGSFLVKNGPAVQKTLQAYADKHGLRIYGFSDIAAVPKASIKNPRIGLYQSWRSNMDEGWTRYVLDDMGIPYTTMHNDAFKGTKDKKLDLRAGFDVIVFPDEDADIIKTGKVDPTSEYARYSMGNWPPEYEGGIEKEGVEALKAFVEAGGILVTLNNACGLAFKEFQPPARNALEKVDRSKFFCPTSLLQIVVDNTIPLGYGMQQKSAAMFSDGLALSTWFPPSADWSRKVVATYSESDVLLSGWLLGEDMIARKAAVVDTQYKKGRIVLIGFPCQNRAQTHGTYKFLLNALLYPRPEGD
;
A
#
# COMPACT_ATOMS: atom_id res chain seq x y z
N MET A 1 -53.64 -69.98 -14.81
CA MET A 1 -53.73 -68.58 -15.27
C MET A 1 -54.54 -67.77 -14.27
N ARG A 2 -54.13 -66.50 -14.04
CA ARG A 2 -54.79 -65.42 -13.26
C ARG A 2 -54.68 -65.44 -11.72
N ARG A 3 -54.08 -64.33 -11.23
CA ARG A 3 -54.45 -63.40 -10.13
C ARG A 3 -54.79 -63.94 -8.73
N GLY A 4 -54.21 -63.32 -7.69
CA GLY A 4 -54.86 -63.23 -6.37
C GLY A 4 -53.95 -62.97 -5.15
N THR A 5 -53.73 -61.69 -4.86
CA THR A 5 -53.64 -60.96 -3.57
C THR A 5 -53.45 -61.63 -2.18
N ILE A 6 -52.65 -60.91 -1.36
CA ILE A 6 -52.67 -60.66 0.10
C ILE A 6 -52.17 -61.75 1.07
N VAL A 7 -51.09 -61.41 1.80
CA VAL A 7 -50.98 -61.67 3.25
C VAL A 7 -50.29 -60.49 3.96
N ARG A 8 -51.00 -59.87 4.90
CA ARG A 8 -50.48 -58.99 5.98
C ARG A 8 -49.81 -59.86 7.05
N LYS A 9 -48.64 -59.47 7.57
CA LYS A 9 -48.29 -59.70 8.98
C LYS A 9 -47.52 -58.52 9.57
N VAL A 10 -48.00 -58.13 10.73
CA VAL A 10 -47.55 -57.08 11.66
C VAL A 10 -46.25 -57.50 12.33
N SER A 11 -45.32 -56.56 12.52
CA SER A 11 -44.32 -56.62 13.61
C SER A 11 -44.03 -55.22 14.15
N ILE A 12 -43.89 -55.19 15.47
CA ILE A 12 -43.90 -54.08 16.42
C ILE A 12 -42.70 -53.14 16.20
N ALA A 13 -42.98 -51.84 16.09
CA ALA A 13 -41.97 -50.78 16.10
C ALA A 13 -41.55 -50.48 17.54
N ALA A 14 -40.28 -50.75 17.87
CA ALA A 14 -39.65 -50.32 19.11
C ALA A 14 -39.02 -48.94 18.90
N LEU A 15 -39.53 -47.96 19.64
CA LEU A 15 -38.92 -46.66 19.87
C LEU A 15 -37.56 -46.87 20.58
N PHE A 16 -36.46 -46.53 19.93
CA PHE A 16 -35.20 -46.21 20.62
C PHE A 16 -34.82 -44.78 20.22
N LEU A 17 -35.31 -43.80 20.98
CA LEU A 17 -34.68 -42.48 21.06
C LEU A 17 -33.34 -42.67 21.76
N ALA A 18 -32.26 -42.77 20.99
CA ALA A 18 -30.92 -42.56 21.52
C ALA A 18 -30.72 -41.05 21.74
N LEU A 19 -31.09 -40.56 22.92
CA LEU A 19 -30.57 -39.32 23.48
C LEU A 19 -29.08 -39.54 23.75
N PHE A 20 -28.23 -39.25 22.77
CA PHE A 20 -26.82 -38.99 23.05
C PHE A 20 -26.76 -37.64 23.80
N PRO A 21 -26.22 -37.59 25.02
CA PRO A 21 -25.88 -36.31 25.60
C PRO A 21 -24.80 -35.70 24.71
N LEU A 22 -25.04 -34.51 24.16
CA LEU A 22 -23.97 -33.64 23.68
C LEU A 22 -23.10 -33.33 24.91
N ILE A 23 -22.08 -34.15 25.13
CA ILE A 23 -20.97 -33.79 26.00
C ILE A 23 -20.29 -32.64 25.27
N GLY A 24 -20.53 -31.40 25.70
CA GLY A 24 -19.77 -30.26 25.22
C GLY A 24 -18.29 -30.55 25.46
N THR A 25 -17.53 -30.81 24.41
CA THR A 25 -16.10 -31.05 24.51
C THR A 25 -15.47 -29.75 25.00
N ALA A 26 -14.84 -29.78 26.18
CA ALA A 26 -14.09 -28.63 26.68
C ALA A 26 -13.07 -28.20 25.60
N GLN A 27 -13.17 -26.95 25.14
CA GLN A 27 -12.36 -26.43 24.05
C GLN A 27 -10.88 -26.46 24.43
N THR A 28 -10.06 -26.99 23.54
CA THR A 28 -8.62 -27.16 23.74
C THR A 28 -7.94 -25.80 23.91
N SER A 29 -7.26 -25.58 25.04
CA SER A 29 -6.50 -24.34 25.24
C SER A 29 -5.32 -24.24 24.27
N PRO A 30 -4.88 -23.01 23.91
CA PRO A 30 -3.72 -22.83 23.05
C PRO A 30 -2.47 -23.48 23.64
N GLU A 31 -2.28 -23.40 24.96
CA GLU A 31 -1.14 -24.02 25.63
C GLU A 31 -1.11 -25.54 25.46
N LYS A 32 -2.26 -26.21 25.60
CA LYS A 32 -2.35 -27.65 25.38
C LYS A 32 -2.08 -28.03 23.92
N PHE A 33 -2.48 -27.17 22.97
CA PHE A 33 -2.25 -27.41 21.55
C PHE A 33 -0.79 -27.18 21.14
N LEU A 34 -0.18 -26.08 21.59
CA LEU A 34 1.19 -25.67 21.24
C LEU A 34 2.25 -26.41 22.05
N GLY A 35 1.91 -26.93 23.23
CA GLY A 35 2.87 -27.51 24.18
C GLY A 35 3.65 -26.47 24.98
N HIS A 36 3.27 -25.19 24.90
CA HIS A 36 3.81 -24.10 25.70
C HIS A 36 2.76 -22.97 25.81
N LYS A 37 2.84 -22.17 26.87
CA LYS A 37 2.01 -20.98 27.02
C LYS A 37 2.26 -20.00 25.86
N VAL A 38 1.21 -19.34 25.36
CA VAL A 38 1.36 -18.27 24.36
C VAL A 38 2.22 -17.15 24.95
N GLY A 39 3.06 -16.53 24.14
CA GLY A 39 3.97 -15.48 24.59
C GLY A 39 5.09 -15.92 25.54
N ALA A 40 5.25 -17.23 25.80
CA ALA A 40 6.40 -17.73 26.54
C ALA A 40 7.72 -17.32 25.86
N ASP A 41 8.72 -16.99 26.67
CA ASP A 41 10.03 -16.53 26.19
C ASP A 41 10.57 -17.45 25.08
N ARG A 42 10.96 -16.85 23.95
CA ARG A 42 11.59 -17.55 22.83
C ARG A 42 10.74 -18.66 22.20
N LYS A 43 9.42 -18.65 22.42
CA LYS A 43 8.46 -19.57 21.80
C LYS A 43 7.49 -18.80 20.91
N LEU A 44 7.27 -19.33 19.71
CA LEU A 44 6.39 -18.75 18.70
C LEU A 44 5.59 -19.86 18.02
N ALA A 45 4.29 -19.64 17.87
CA ALA A 45 3.47 -20.35 16.90
C ALA A 45 3.71 -19.75 15.51
N ASP A 46 4.06 -20.59 14.53
CA ASP A 46 4.04 -20.17 13.12
C ASP A 46 2.62 -20.15 12.56
N TYR A 47 2.43 -19.52 11.40
CA TYR A 47 1.13 -19.40 10.78
C TYR A 47 0.44 -20.74 10.53
N GLY A 48 1.20 -21.80 10.23
CA GLY A 48 0.64 -23.14 10.06
C GLY A 48 0.00 -23.66 11.35
N GLN A 49 0.68 -23.50 12.49
CA GLN A 49 0.16 -23.82 13.81
C GLN A 49 -1.04 -22.95 14.20
N ILE A 50 -0.99 -21.65 13.91
CA ILE A 50 -2.09 -20.71 14.18
C ILE A 50 -3.34 -21.11 13.41
N LYS A 51 -3.24 -21.31 12.10
CA LYS A 51 -4.35 -21.76 11.26
C LYS A 51 -4.93 -23.08 11.75
N ALA A 52 -4.08 -24.07 12.05
CA ALA A 52 -4.52 -25.37 12.55
C ALA A 52 -5.24 -25.26 13.91
N TYR A 53 -4.83 -24.33 14.77
CA TYR A 53 -5.53 -24.08 16.04
C TYR A 53 -6.93 -23.47 15.82
N PHE A 54 -7.06 -22.50 14.91
CA PHE A 54 -8.36 -21.93 14.57
C PHE A 54 -9.30 -22.95 13.92
N GLU A 55 -8.80 -23.84 13.06
CA GLU A 55 -9.57 -24.97 12.51
C GLU A 55 -10.03 -25.93 13.61
N LYS A 56 -9.22 -26.12 14.65
CA LYS A 56 -9.59 -26.93 15.81
C LYS A 56 -10.68 -26.28 16.66
N LEU A 57 -10.59 -24.97 16.91
CA LEU A 57 -11.65 -24.25 17.63
C LEU A 57 -12.98 -24.22 16.84
N ASP A 58 -12.92 -24.10 15.52
CA ASP A 58 -14.09 -24.18 14.62
C ASP A 58 -14.82 -25.53 14.76
N GLN A 59 -14.08 -26.62 14.97
CA GLN A 59 -14.64 -27.96 15.20
C GLN A 59 -15.17 -28.15 16.62
N GLU A 60 -14.58 -27.47 17.61
CA GLU A 60 -14.86 -27.69 19.04
C GLU A 60 -15.89 -26.71 19.63
N SER A 61 -16.24 -25.62 18.94
CA SER A 61 -17.13 -24.57 19.46
C SER A 61 -18.21 -24.12 18.48
N PRO A 62 -19.50 -24.11 18.88
CA PRO A 62 -20.57 -23.53 18.06
C PRO A 62 -20.54 -21.99 18.02
N LYS A 63 -19.70 -21.35 18.85
CA LYS A 63 -19.56 -19.88 18.94
C LYS A 63 -18.52 -19.31 17.98
N LEU A 64 -17.76 -20.15 17.28
CA LEU A 64 -16.74 -19.74 16.33
C LEU A 64 -17.03 -20.38 14.97
N ARG A 65 -16.85 -19.60 13.90
CA ARG A 65 -16.80 -20.12 12.52
C ARG A 65 -15.59 -19.58 11.77
N LEU A 66 -14.81 -20.45 11.14
CA LEU A 66 -13.65 -20.07 10.35
C LEU A 66 -14.00 -19.84 8.87
N PHE A 67 -13.47 -18.77 8.30
CA PHE A 67 -13.60 -18.42 6.88
C PHE A 67 -12.23 -18.23 6.25
N THR A 68 -12.09 -18.58 4.97
CA THR A 68 -10.99 -18.13 4.12
C THR A 68 -11.45 -16.88 3.39
N ILE A 69 -10.79 -15.74 3.63
CA ILE A 69 -11.17 -14.43 3.07
C ILE A 69 -10.39 -14.07 1.79
N GLY A 70 -9.33 -14.81 1.50
CA GLY A 70 -8.51 -14.63 0.32
C GLY A 70 -7.23 -15.47 0.37
N GLU A 71 -6.32 -15.16 -0.54
CA GLU A 71 -4.98 -15.72 -0.58
C GLU A 71 -3.97 -14.56 -0.53
N SER A 72 -2.86 -14.79 0.15
CA SER A 72 -1.71 -13.88 0.15
C SER A 72 -1.04 -13.81 -1.23
N THR A 73 -0.08 -12.91 -1.36
CA THR A 73 0.74 -12.76 -2.55
C THR A 73 1.46 -14.07 -2.93
N LEU A 74 1.93 -14.86 -1.96
CA LEU A 74 2.52 -16.19 -2.20
C LEU A 74 1.52 -17.34 -2.10
N LYS A 75 0.22 -17.06 -2.28
CA LYS A 75 -0.87 -18.05 -2.39
C LYS A 75 -1.16 -18.84 -1.12
N ARG A 76 -0.84 -18.27 0.05
CA ARG A 76 -1.20 -18.84 1.34
C ARG A 76 -2.62 -18.42 1.71
N PRO A 77 -3.51 -19.34 2.14
CA PRO A 77 -4.87 -18.97 2.55
C PRO A 77 -4.86 -17.98 3.72
N MET A 78 -5.59 -16.88 3.59
CA MET A 78 -5.84 -15.91 4.65
C MET A 78 -7.14 -16.27 5.37
N ILE A 79 -7.05 -16.49 6.67
CA ILE A 79 -8.21 -16.89 7.49
C ILE A 79 -8.79 -15.73 8.29
N MET A 80 -10.07 -15.83 8.60
CA MET A 80 -10.79 -14.96 9.54
C MET A 80 -11.75 -15.81 10.38
N ALA A 81 -11.70 -15.65 11.69
CA ALA A 81 -12.65 -16.28 12.61
C ALA A 81 -13.81 -15.31 12.92
N VAL A 82 -15.04 -15.78 12.79
CA VAL A 82 -16.24 -15.09 13.27
C VAL A 82 -16.60 -15.66 14.63
N ILE A 83 -16.67 -14.81 15.66
CA ILE A 83 -16.96 -15.21 17.05
C ILE A 83 -18.18 -14.44 17.56
N THR A 84 -19.22 -15.17 17.96
CA THR A 84 -20.48 -14.61 18.49
C THR A 84 -21.28 -15.68 19.25
N ALA A 85 -22.43 -15.33 19.83
CA ALA A 85 -23.31 -16.30 20.47
C ALA A 85 -23.85 -17.32 19.45
N GLU A 86 -24.13 -18.55 19.90
CA GLU A 86 -24.61 -19.63 19.01
C GLU A 86 -25.89 -19.24 18.26
N GLU A 87 -26.82 -18.55 18.93
CA GLU A 87 -28.05 -18.04 18.31
C GLU A 87 -27.81 -16.97 17.24
N ASN A 88 -26.68 -16.25 17.31
CA ASN A 88 -26.29 -15.26 16.32
C ASN A 88 -25.60 -15.91 15.12
N MET A 89 -24.86 -17.00 15.35
CA MET A 89 -24.15 -17.75 14.30
C MET A 89 -25.11 -18.26 13.21
N ALA A 90 -26.35 -18.62 13.60
CA ALA A 90 -27.39 -19.04 12.67
C ALA A 90 -28.03 -17.88 11.86
N LYS A 91 -27.75 -16.62 12.23
CA LYS A 91 -28.40 -15.41 11.69
C LYS A 91 -27.41 -14.42 11.08
N LEU A 92 -26.17 -14.82 10.81
CA LEU A 92 -25.13 -13.93 10.29
C LEU A 92 -25.57 -13.19 9.02
N ASP A 93 -26.24 -13.88 8.08
CA ASP A 93 -26.74 -13.25 6.84
C ASP A 93 -27.75 -12.13 7.12
N ARG A 94 -28.62 -12.32 8.13
CA ARG A 94 -29.57 -11.28 8.57
C ARG A 94 -28.85 -10.07 9.13
N TYR A 95 -27.83 -10.27 9.97
CA TYR A 95 -27.08 -9.15 10.54
C TYR A 95 -26.25 -8.41 9.48
N ARG A 96 -25.69 -9.11 8.50
CA ARG A 96 -25.06 -8.50 7.32
C ARG A 96 -26.05 -7.69 6.49
N GLU A 97 -27.26 -8.21 6.26
CA GLU A 97 -28.34 -7.48 5.57
C GLU A 97 -28.73 -6.19 6.32
N ILE A 98 -28.86 -6.24 7.65
CA ILE A 98 -29.15 -5.08 8.48
C ILE A 98 -28.13 -3.97 8.24
N VAL A 99 -26.84 -4.28 8.34
CA VAL A 99 -25.78 -3.27 8.17
C VAL A 99 -25.74 -2.73 6.74
N LYS A 100 -25.96 -3.57 5.72
CA LYS A 100 -26.08 -3.12 4.32
C LYS A 100 -27.22 -2.13 4.12
N LYS A 101 -28.36 -2.31 4.81
CA LYS A 101 -29.47 -1.34 4.80
C LYS A 101 -29.13 -0.05 5.54
N LEU A 102 -28.47 -0.15 6.70
CA LEU A 102 -28.04 1.01 7.48
C LEU A 102 -27.03 1.89 6.72
N ARG A 103 -26.22 1.30 5.84
CA ARG A 103 -25.27 2.02 4.98
C ARG A 103 -25.93 2.93 3.95
N ASP A 104 -27.12 2.59 3.45
CA ASP A 104 -27.81 3.36 2.42
C ASP A 104 -29.12 3.98 2.95
N PRO A 105 -29.04 5.19 3.54
CA PRO A 105 -30.18 5.85 4.16
C PRO A 105 -31.21 6.36 3.15
N ARG A 106 -30.90 6.39 1.84
CA ARG A 106 -31.82 6.87 0.79
C ARG A 106 -33.09 6.04 0.71
N THR A 107 -33.01 4.77 1.10
CA THR A 107 -34.11 3.81 1.06
C THR A 107 -34.64 3.41 2.44
N LEU A 108 -34.11 4.01 3.52
CA LEU A 108 -34.37 3.58 4.89
C LEU A 108 -34.75 4.77 5.79
N PRO A 109 -36.04 4.89 6.19
CA PRO A 109 -36.48 5.93 7.12
C PRO A 109 -35.84 5.80 8.51
N PRO A 110 -35.64 6.92 9.24
CA PRO A 110 -34.94 6.90 10.54
C PRO A 110 -35.54 5.97 11.60
N ASP A 111 -36.87 5.86 11.68
CA ASP A 111 -37.52 4.99 12.67
C ASP A 111 -37.35 3.50 12.36
N GLU A 112 -37.25 3.14 11.08
CA GLU A 112 -36.91 1.78 10.68
C GLU A 112 -35.42 1.50 10.94
N ALA A 113 -34.54 2.45 10.65
CA ALA A 113 -33.12 2.35 10.98
C ALA A 113 -32.88 2.12 12.49
N LYS A 114 -33.62 2.80 13.38
CA LYS A 114 -33.56 2.55 14.83
C LYS A 114 -33.98 1.13 15.20
N LYS A 115 -35.03 0.60 14.58
CA LYS A 115 -35.48 -0.79 14.82
C LYS A 115 -34.43 -1.80 14.35
N LEU A 116 -33.84 -1.57 13.17
CA LEU A 116 -32.76 -2.41 12.66
C LEU A 116 -31.48 -2.31 13.52
N ALA A 117 -31.14 -1.13 14.05
CA ALA A 117 -30.04 -0.97 14.99
C ALA A 117 -30.29 -1.71 16.32
N ALA A 118 -31.53 -1.73 16.82
CA ALA A 118 -31.91 -2.51 17.99
C ALA A 118 -31.87 -4.03 17.73
N GLU A 119 -32.28 -4.49 16.55
CA GLU A 119 -32.20 -5.91 16.15
C GLU A 119 -30.76 -6.37 15.90
N GLY A 120 -29.97 -5.52 15.25
CA GLY A 120 -28.63 -5.78 14.76
C GLY A 120 -27.62 -6.09 15.87
N LYS A 121 -26.38 -6.34 15.45
CA LYS A 121 -25.23 -6.63 16.31
C LYS A 121 -24.10 -5.70 15.92
N ALA A 122 -23.38 -5.18 16.91
CA ALA A 122 -22.18 -4.42 16.62
C ALA A 122 -21.15 -5.38 16.02
N ILE A 123 -20.62 -5.03 14.85
CA ILE A 123 -19.59 -5.83 14.20
C ILE A 123 -18.24 -5.17 14.49
N LEU A 124 -17.35 -5.90 15.16
CA LEU A 124 -15.99 -5.49 15.52
C LEU A 124 -15.00 -6.30 14.70
N LEU A 125 -14.18 -5.64 13.88
CA LEU A 125 -13.05 -6.24 13.19
C LEU A 125 -11.75 -5.99 13.97
N ILE A 126 -11.00 -7.06 14.21
CA ILE A 126 -9.66 -7.04 14.80
C ILE A 126 -8.69 -7.64 13.80
N THR A 127 -7.68 -6.86 13.44
CA THR A 127 -6.66 -7.24 12.49
C THR A 127 -5.31 -7.31 13.19
N CYS A 128 -4.65 -8.46 13.08
CA CYS A 128 -3.40 -8.70 13.80
C CYS A 128 -2.20 -8.74 12.85
N SER A 129 -1.10 -8.10 13.28
CA SER A 129 0.24 -8.24 12.70
C SER A 129 0.27 -8.08 11.18
N LEU A 130 -0.28 -6.95 10.72
CA LEU A 130 -0.12 -6.50 9.34
C LEU A 130 1.37 -6.40 8.99
N HIS A 131 2.15 -5.82 9.89
CA HIS A 131 3.60 -5.96 9.87
C HIS A 131 3.98 -7.28 10.53
N ALA A 132 4.54 -8.21 9.75
CA ALA A 132 4.78 -9.56 10.23
C ALA A 132 5.81 -9.66 11.37
N SER A 133 6.74 -8.70 11.47
CA SER A 133 7.70 -8.62 12.57
C SER A 133 7.08 -8.19 13.90
N GLU A 134 5.87 -7.65 13.86
CA GLU A 134 5.08 -7.19 15.02
C GLU A 134 4.19 -8.33 15.50
N ILE A 135 4.85 -9.39 15.98
CA ILE A 135 4.28 -10.73 16.07
C ILE A 135 3.29 -10.96 17.24
N ALA A 136 3.22 -10.05 18.21
CA ALA A 136 2.47 -10.25 19.45
C ALA A 136 0.97 -10.46 19.19
N ALA A 137 0.32 -9.60 18.42
CA ALA A 137 -1.11 -9.67 18.15
C ALA A 137 -1.51 -11.02 17.52
N THR A 138 -0.70 -11.51 16.57
CA THR A 138 -0.91 -12.86 16.01
C THR A 138 -0.80 -13.96 17.06
N GLN A 139 0.14 -13.89 18.00
CA GLN A 139 0.21 -14.88 19.10
C GLN A 139 -0.99 -14.74 20.04
N MET A 140 -1.35 -13.50 20.41
CA MET A 140 -2.47 -13.15 21.29
C MET A 140 -3.80 -13.69 20.78
N SER A 141 -4.02 -13.64 19.47
CA SER A 141 -5.25 -14.09 18.81
C SER A 141 -5.72 -15.49 19.24
N LEU A 142 -4.80 -16.39 19.57
CA LEU A 142 -5.09 -17.76 20.02
C LEU A 142 -5.78 -17.78 21.39
N GLU A 143 -5.24 -17.04 22.36
CA GLU A 143 -5.82 -16.94 23.71
C GLU A 143 -7.10 -16.11 23.71
N PHE A 144 -7.15 -15.05 22.91
CA PHE A 144 -8.35 -14.23 22.78
C PHE A 144 -9.55 -15.02 22.24
N ALA A 145 -9.37 -15.76 21.15
CA ALA A 145 -10.43 -16.61 20.61
C ALA A 145 -10.87 -17.68 21.61
N HIS A 146 -9.92 -18.35 22.27
CA HIS A 146 -10.21 -19.37 23.29
C HIS A 146 -11.01 -18.82 24.47
N LYS A 147 -10.63 -17.66 25.01
CA LYS A 147 -11.32 -17.01 26.12
C LYS A 147 -12.76 -16.64 25.79
N LEU A 148 -13.00 -16.11 24.59
CA LEU A 148 -14.35 -15.76 24.15
C LEU A 148 -15.26 -16.99 24.02
N VAL A 149 -14.77 -18.08 23.42
CA VAL A 149 -15.59 -19.28 23.20
C VAL A 149 -15.84 -20.08 24.49
N THR A 150 -14.91 -20.02 25.45
CA THR A 150 -15.03 -20.70 26.75
C THR A 150 -15.73 -19.85 27.82
N GLY A 151 -15.80 -18.53 27.63
CA GLY A 151 -16.33 -17.58 28.60
C GLY A 151 -15.35 -17.18 29.71
N ASP A 152 -14.05 -17.51 29.57
CA ASP A 152 -12.98 -17.10 30.49
C ASP A 152 -12.54 -15.63 30.25
N THR A 153 -13.50 -14.74 30.43
CA THR A 153 -13.39 -13.29 30.19
C THR A 153 -13.67 -12.48 31.47
N PRO A 154 -13.18 -11.23 31.57
CA PRO A 154 -13.46 -10.35 32.73
C PRO A 154 -14.91 -9.84 32.77
N PHE A 155 -15.73 -10.21 31.79
CA PHE A 155 -17.16 -9.94 31.69
C PHE A 155 -17.91 -11.25 31.37
N ASP A 156 -19.23 -11.23 31.44
CA ASP A 156 -20.07 -12.34 31.01
C ASP A 156 -20.08 -12.44 29.47
N ALA A 157 -19.28 -13.37 28.91
CA ALA A 157 -19.17 -13.56 27.47
C ALA A 157 -20.48 -14.00 26.82
N ASP A 158 -21.29 -14.83 27.49
CA ASP A 158 -22.56 -15.31 26.92
C ASP A 158 -23.55 -14.16 26.73
N ARG A 159 -23.56 -13.21 27.68
CA ARG A 159 -24.33 -11.97 27.53
C ARG A 159 -23.73 -11.06 26.45
N VAL A 160 -22.43 -10.83 26.47
CA VAL A 160 -21.77 -9.86 25.58
C VAL A 160 -21.80 -10.30 24.11
N LEU A 161 -21.55 -11.58 23.83
CA LEU A 161 -21.56 -12.13 22.48
C LEU A 161 -22.96 -12.20 21.85
N ARG A 162 -24.04 -12.00 22.63
CA ARG A 162 -25.38 -11.83 22.08
C ARG A 162 -25.58 -10.51 21.37
N ASP A 163 -24.76 -9.50 21.66
CA ASP A 163 -24.86 -8.16 21.08
C ASP A 163 -23.72 -7.84 20.09
N VAL A 164 -22.69 -8.67 20.02
CA VAL A 164 -21.48 -8.43 19.21
C VAL A 164 -21.17 -9.60 18.28
N ILE A 165 -20.72 -9.29 17.07
CA ILE A 165 -20.07 -10.21 16.14
C ILE A 165 -18.63 -9.76 16.00
N ILE A 166 -17.68 -10.62 16.36
CA ILE A 166 -16.26 -10.34 16.28
C ILE A 166 -15.71 -11.00 15.03
N LEU A 167 -14.99 -10.23 14.22
CA LEU A 167 -14.25 -10.69 13.05
C LEU A 167 -12.77 -10.60 13.42
N LEU A 168 -12.10 -11.73 13.54
CA LEU A 168 -10.69 -11.81 13.93
C LEU A 168 -9.86 -12.31 12.75
N VAL A 169 -8.99 -11.47 12.21
CA VAL A 169 -7.97 -11.85 11.23
C VAL A 169 -6.66 -12.07 11.99
N PRO A 170 -6.32 -13.32 12.36
CA PRO A 170 -5.21 -13.60 13.27
C PRO A 170 -3.83 -13.26 12.68
N SER A 171 -3.73 -13.10 11.37
CA SER A 171 -2.52 -12.59 10.72
C SER A 171 -2.88 -11.99 9.37
N HIS A 172 -2.64 -10.70 9.21
CA HIS A 172 -2.80 -9.99 7.93
C HIS A 172 -1.77 -10.41 6.87
N ASN A 173 -0.54 -10.69 7.31
CA ASN A 173 0.56 -11.08 6.43
C ASN A 173 1.02 -12.52 6.75
N PRO A 174 0.28 -13.55 6.31
CA PRO A 174 0.56 -14.94 6.69
C PRO A 174 1.88 -15.48 6.09
N ASP A 175 2.33 -14.91 4.96
CA ASP A 175 3.62 -15.22 4.36
C ASP A 175 4.75 -14.67 5.23
N GLY A 176 4.67 -13.38 5.57
CA GLY A 176 5.64 -12.73 6.44
C GLY A 176 5.71 -13.33 7.82
N ASN A 177 4.57 -13.68 8.42
CA ASN A 177 4.53 -14.31 9.74
C ASN A 177 5.38 -15.60 9.75
N GLN A 178 5.23 -16.43 8.71
CA GLN A 178 6.07 -17.61 8.54
C GLN A 178 7.55 -17.25 8.42
N MET A 179 7.89 -16.28 7.54
CA MET A 179 9.27 -15.88 7.30
C MET A 179 9.96 -15.40 8.59
N VAL A 180 9.27 -14.58 9.39
CA VAL A 180 9.77 -14.03 10.65
C VAL A 180 9.98 -15.16 11.68
N VAL A 181 9.04 -16.08 11.81
CA VAL A 181 9.16 -17.21 12.73
C VAL A 181 10.30 -18.14 12.32
N ASP A 182 10.44 -18.44 11.04
CA ASP A 182 11.52 -19.29 10.51
C ASP A 182 12.88 -18.62 10.72
N TRP A 183 12.98 -17.32 10.46
CA TRP A 183 14.20 -16.53 10.72
C TRP A 183 14.58 -16.55 12.20
N TYR A 184 13.61 -16.30 13.07
CA TYR A 184 13.84 -16.32 14.52
C TYR A 184 14.31 -17.69 15.00
N ARG A 185 13.65 -18.77 14.56
CA ARG A 185 14.03 -20.16 14.89
C ARG A 185 15.42 -20.51 14.37
N LYS A 186 15.81 -20.06 13.17
CA LYS A 186 17.13 -20.31 12.57
C LYS A 186 18.28 -19.78 13.42
N TYR A 187 18.10 -18.62 14.06
CA TYR A 187 19.16 -17.94 14.82
C TYR A 187 18.96 -17.98 16.34
N LEU A 188 17.96 -18.71 16.83
CA LEU A 188 17.71 -18.87 18.26
C LEU A 188 18.95 -19.43 18.98
N GLY A 189 19.34 -18.81 20.08
CA GLY A 189 20.53 -19.17 20.87
C GLY A 189 21.85 -18.67 20.29
N THR A 190 21.84 -17.96 19.16
CA THR A 190 23.03 -17.34 18.56
C THR A 190 23.10 -15.85 18.87
N LYS A 191 24.22 -15.19 18.53
CA LYS A 191 24.36 -13.72 18.64
C LYS A 191 23.45 -12.92 17.69
N TYR A 192 22.74 -13.59 16.77
CA TYR A 192 21.78 -13.01 15.82
C TYR A 192 20.32 -13.24 16.25
N GLU A 193 20.08 -13.85 17.41
CA GLU A 193 18.75 -14.10 17.95
C GLU A 193 17.93 -12.80 18.03
N GLY A 194 16.74 -12.80 17.41
CA GLY A 194 15.85 -11.65 17.36
C GLY A 194 16.39 -10.45 16.58
N GLY A 195 17.43 -10.65 15.77
CA GLY A 195 17.96 -9.66 14.84
C GLY A 195 17.06 -9.46 13.61
N PRO A 196 17.20 -8.32 12.91
CA PRO A 196 16.39 -8.01 11.73
C PRO A 196 16.62 -9.00 10.59
N MET A 197 15.58 -9.26 9.81
CA MET A 197 15.70 -10.02 8.56
C MET A 197 16.45 -9.18 7.51
N PRO A 198 17.30 -9.79 6.65
CA PRO A 198 18.03 -9.07 5.60
C PRO A 198 17.20 -8.82 4.33
N TRP A 199 16.01 -9.41 4.22
CA TRP A 199 15.02 -9.12 3.19
C TRP A 199 13.68 -8.71 3.82
N ILE A 200 12.84 -8.06 3.02
CA ILE A 200 11.51 -7.61 3.44
C ILE A 200 10.58 -8.80 3.75
N TYR A 201 9.78 -8.70 4.81
CA TYR A 201 8.85 -9.76 5.25
C TYR A 201 7.52 -9.80 4.49
N HIS A 202 7.37 -9.01 3.43
CA HIS A 202 6.27 -9.12 2.48
C HIS A 202 6.89 -9.15 1.09
N HIS A 203 6.34 -9.94 0.16
CA HIS A 203 6.98 -10.20 -1.12
C HIS A 203 7.32 -8.93 -1.94
N TYR A 204 6.55 -7.85 -1.78
CA TYR A 204 6.78 -6.56 -2.43
C TYR A 204 6.97 -5.38 -1.46
N ALA A 205 6.01 -5.15 -0.56
CA ALA A 205 5.99 -3.92 0.23
C ALA A 205 6.85 -3.89 1.51
N GLY A 206 7.25 -5.03 2.08
CA GLY A 206 7.80 -5.04 3.45
C GLY A 206 6.86 -4.40 4.46
N HIS A 207 7.33 -3.37 5.17
CA HIS A 207 6.55 -2.59 6.14
C HIS A 207 5.58 -1.61 5.47
N ASP A 208 5.82 -1.22 4.21
CA ASP A 208 4.90 -0.37 3.45
C ASP A 208 3.60 -1.09 3.05
N ASN A 209 3.36 -2.35 3.46
CA ASN A 209 2.08 -2.99 3.25
C ASN A 209 0.94 -2.27 4.00
N ASN A 210 1.26 -1.43 4.99
CA ASN A 210 0.31 -0.49 5.59
C ASN A 210 0.20 0.85 4.85
N ARG A 211 0.46 0.88 3.53
CA ARG A 211 0.37 2.08 2.67
C ARG A 211 -0.38 1.85 1.37
N ASP A 212 -0.94 0.64 1.17
CA ASP A 212 -1.60 0.22 -0.07
C ASP A 212 -3.14 0.37 -0.03
N TRP A 213 -3.72 0.83 1.08
CA TRP A 213 -5.14 0.64 1.40
C TRP A 213 -6.12 1.50 0.61
N PHE A 214 -5.64 2.31 -0.33
CA PHE A 214 -6.47 2.94 -1.36
C PHE A 214 -6.09 2.55 -2.79
N MET A 215 -4.89 2.01 -3.03
CA MET A 215 -4.48 1.55 -4.37
C MET A 215 -4.86 0.10 -4.62
N PHE A 216 -4.94 -0.69 -3.55
CA PHE A 216 -5.28 -2.11 -3.59
C PHE A 216 -4.37 -2.87 -4.56
N ASN A 217 -3.06 -2.64 -4.52
CA ASN A 217 -2.09 -3.36 -5.33
C ASN A 217 -1.84 -4.78 -4.79
N LEU A 218 -1.89 -4.96 -3.48
CA LEU A 218 -1.58 -6.20 -2.75
C LEU A 218 -2.81 -7.10 -2.59
N SER A 219 -2.60 -8.42 -2.58
CA SER A 219 -3.69 -9.39 -2.46
C SER A 219 -4.33 -9.37 -1.06
N GLU A 220 -3.49 -9.14 -0.06
CA GLU A 220 -3.82 -9.05 1.35
C GLU A 220 -4.73 -7.86 1.62
N SER A 221 -4.34 -6.67 1.14
CA SER A 221 -5.15 -5.45 1.26
C SER A 221 -6.52 -5.62 0.60
N ARG A 222 -6.59 -6.22 -0.61
CA ARG A 222 -7.88 -6.53 -1.26
C ARG A 222 -8.75 -7.49 -0.46
N ALA A 223 -8.16 -8.52 0.16
CA ALA A 223 -8.91 -9.51 0.91
C ALA A 223 -9.63 -8.89 2.12
N VAL A 224 -8.95 -8.01 2.83
CA VAL A 224 -9.49 -7.38 4.04
C VAL A 224 -10.37 -6.18 3.68
N THR A 225 -10.06 -5.44 2.62
CA THR A 225 -10.95 -4.41 2.06
C THR A 225 -12.33 -4.97 1.74
N ARG A 226 -12.43 -6.20 1.20
CA ARG A 226 -13.73 -6.86 0.99
C ARG A 226 -14.48 -7.09 2.30
N VAL A 227 -13.80 -7.54 3.35
CA VAL A 227 -14.40 -7.71 4.69
C VAL A 227 -14.92 -6.37 5.21
N LEU A 228 -14.09 -5.33 5.14
CA LEU A 228 -14.37 -3.99 5.63
C LEU A 228 -15.53 -3.31 4.89
N TYR A 229 -15.57 -3.37 3.55
CA TYR A 229 -16.41 -2.44 2.78
C TYR A 229 -17.48 -3.10 1.91
N ASP A 230 -17.54 -4.43 1.85
CA ASP A 230 -18.56 -5.15 1.06
C ASP A 230 -19.24 -6.28 1.86
N ASP A 231 -18.43 -7.19 2.41
CA ASP A 231 -18.95 -8.41 3.01
C ASP A 231 -19.59 -8.17 4.37
N TRP A 232 -18.89 -7.48 5.29
CA TRP A 232 -19.30 -7.41 6.69
C TRP A 232 -19.62 -6.00 7.20
N LEU A 233 -18.94 -4.97 6.70
CA LEU A 233 -19.20 -3.57 7.07
C LEU A 233 -19.13 -3.34 8.60
N PRO A 234 -17.98 -3.60 9.25
CA PRO A 234 -17.88 -3.43 10.69
C PRO A 234 -18.14 -1.98 11.12
N GLN A 235 -18.64 -1.78 12.33
CA GLN A 235 -18.79 -0.44 12.92
C GLN A 235 -17.50 0.01 13.61
N ILE A 236 -16.68 -0.95 14.05
CA ILE A 236 -15.41 -0.73 14.73
C ILE A 236 -14.35 -1.61 14.08
N HIS A 237 -13.19 -1.04 13.83
CA HIS A 237 -12.02 -1.74 13.32
C HIS A 237 -10.80 -1.33 14.14
N ILE A 238 -10.04 -2.29 14.64
CA ILE A 238 -8.74 -2.05 15.26
C ILE A 238 -7.66 -2.83 14.52
N ASP A 239 -6.59 -2.12 14.15
CA ASP A 239 -5.36 -2.69 13.62
C ASP A 239 -4.28 -2.72 14.70
N GLU A 240 -3.88 -3.93 15.09
CA GLU A 240 -2.96 -4.16 16.19
C GLU A 240 -1.52 -4.31 15.69
N HIS A 241 -0.70 -3.33 16.07
CA HIS A 241 0.67 -3.11 15.66
C HIS A 241 1.65 -3.10 16.85
N GLN A 242 2.94 -3.05 16.52
CA GLN A 242 4.00 -2.81 17.48
C GLN A 242 4.94 -1.67 17.08
N MET A 243 5.46 -0.98 18.08
CA MET A 243 6.44 0.10 17.96
C MET A 243 7.79 -0.25 18.63
N GLY A 244 8.71 0.72 18.65
CA GLY A 244 10.02 0.58 19.28
C GLY A 244 9.96 0.25 20.78
N SER A 245 11.07 -0.29 21.30
CA SER A 245 11.12 -0.88 22.64
C SER A 245 11.36 0.09 23.79
N THR A 246 11.85 1.30 23.58
CA THR A 246 12.41 2.17 24.65
C THR A 246 11.51 3.35 25.06
N ALA A 247 10.26 3.39 24.60
CA ALA A 247 9.33 4.51 24.83
C ALA A 247 8.13 4.09 25.71
N ALA A 248 6.92 4.59 25.43
CA ALA A 248 5.69 4.06 25.99
C ALA A 248 5.58 2.54 25.73
N ARG A 249 4.80 1.83 26.54
CA ARG A 249 4.52 0.39 26.37
C ARG A 249 3.40 0.14 25.37
N LEU A 250 2.44 1.05 25.29
CA LEU A 250 1.31 0.93 24.36
C LEU A 250 0.80 2.32 24.00
N PHE A 251 0.63 2.60 22.71
CA PHE A 251 -0.22 3.70 22.26
C PHE A 251 -1.61 3.18 21.89
N ILE A 252 -2.63 3.95 22.26
CA ILE A 252 -4.02 3.80 21.81
C ILE A 252 -4.60 5.20 21.53
N PRO A 253 -5.63 5.33 20.67
CA PRO A 253 -6.21 6.62 20.36
C PRO A 253 -6.85 7.25 21.62
N PRO A 254 -7.04 8.59 21.68
CA PRO A 254 -7.14 9.52 20.55
C PRO A 254 -5.86 9.75 19.73
N PHE A 255 -6.04 10.04 18.44
CA PHE A 255 -4.97 10.48 17.53
C PHE A 255 -4.55 11.94 17.80
N MET A 256 -3.36 12.31 17.33
CA MET A 256 -2.86 13.69 17.34
C MET A 256 -3.47 14.52 16.19
N ASP A 257 -3.55 15.82 16.38
CA ASP A 257 -3.84 16.77 15.31
C ASP A 257 -2.79 16.73 14.17
N PRO A 258 -3.17 17.11 12.93
CA PRO A 258 -4.50 17.53 12.52
C PRO A 258 -5.36 16.35 12.03
N PRO A 259 -6.69 16.38 12.22
CA PRO A 259 -7.58 15.41 11.59
C PRO A 259 -7.78 15.69 10.10
N VAL A 260 -8.12 14.66 9.32
CA VAL A 260 -8.60 14.83 7.94
C VAL A 260 -9.90 15.66 7.98
N PRO A 261 -10.00 16.77 7.22
CA PRO A 261 -11.11 17.72 7.37
C PRO A 261 -12.46 17.19 6.91
N ASN A 262 -12.50 16.14 6.09
CA ASN A 262 -13.73 15.60 5.49
C ASN A 262 -14.28 14.35 6.21
N VAL A 263 -13.70 13.97 7.35
CA VAL A 263 -14.20 12.90 8.23
C VAL A 263 -15.22 13.48 9.22
N GLN A 264 -16.33 12.77 9.43
CA GLN A 264 -17.42 13.20 10.30
C GLN A 264 -16.95 13.39 11.76
N PRO A 265 -17.28 14.52 12.43
CA PRO A 265 -16.91 14.75 13.83
C PRO A 265 -17.39 13.65 14.81
N LEU A 266 -18.55 13.04 14.52
CA LEU A 266 -19.09 11.92 15.31
C LEU A 266 -18.16 10.71 15.32
N LEU A 267 -17.44 10.47 14.21
CA LEU A 267 -16.47 9.38 14.10
C LEU A 267 -15.32 9.58 15.09
N TRP A 268 -14.75 10.78 15.14
CA TRP A 268 -13.68 11.13 16.09
C TRP A 268 -14.15 10.99 17.56
N ARG A 269 -15.42 11.27 17.85
CA ARG A 269 -16.00 11.01 19.18
C ARG A 269 -16.12 9.51 19.48
N GLY A 270 -16.44 8.70 18.48
CA GLY A 270 -16.40 7.24 18.58
C GLY A 270 -15.00 6.69 18.85
N VAL A 271 -13.99 7.18 18.12
CA VAL A 271 -12.57 6.85 18.34
C VAL A 271 -12.17 7.15 19.79
N ASN A 272 -12.52 8.34 20.30
CA ASN A 272 -12.21 8.74 21.66
C ASN A 272 -12.94 7.87 22.71
N LEU A 273 -14.19 7.48 22.46
CA LEU A 273 -14.95 6.59 23.34
C LEU A 273 -14.27 5.22 23.48
N CYS A 274 -13.89 4.61 22.35
CA CYS A 274 -13.20 3.33 22.34
C CYS A 274 -11.82 3.44 23.01
N GLY A 275 -11.04 4.45 22.64
CA GLY A 275 -9.72 4.73 23.21
C GLY A 275 -9.75 4.92 24.72
N ALA A 276 -10.67 5.75 25.23
CA ALA A 276 -10.81 5.99 26.66
C ALA A 276 -11.25 4.74 27.43
N SER A 277 -12.14 3.92 26.85
CA SER A 277 -12.58 2.66 27.44
C SER A 277 -11.41 1.67 27.58
N MET A 278 -10.60 1.52 26.53
CA MET A 278 -9.40 0.68 26.56
C MET A 278 -8.38 1.18 27.58
N ALA A 279 -8.07 2.49 27.59
CA ALA A 279 -7.13 3.09 28.54
C ALA A 279 -7.55 2.85 29.99
N TYR A 280 -8.84 3.02 30.28
CA TYR A 280 -9.40 2.79 31.61
C TYR A 280 -9.29 1.33 32.04
N ASP A 281 -9.70 0.37 31.19
CA ASP A 281 -9.63 -1.04 31.52
C ASP A 281 -8.17 -1.54 31.63
N LEU A 282 -7.24 -1.00 30.83
CA LEU A 282 -5.80 -1.28 30.97
C LEU A 282 -5.28 -0.81 32.34
N GLN A 283 -5.52 0.45 32.71
CA GLN A 283 -5.09 0.98 34.01
C GLN A 283 -5.74 0.23 35.18
N LYS A 284 -7.02 -0.14 35.05
CA LYS A 284 -7.76 -0.94 36.04
C LYS A 284 -7.11 -2.30 36.28
N ASN A 285 -6.50 -2.89 35.25
CA ASN A 285 -5.76 -4.16 35.35
C ASN A 285 -4.28 -3.98 35.72
N GLY A 286 -3.86 -2.76 36.10
CA GLY A 286 -2.52 -2.47 36.62
C GLY A 286 -1.45 -2.27 35.54
N TYR A 287 -1.85 -2.20 34.27
CA TYR A 287 -0.94 -1.91 33.17
C TYR A 287 -0.48 -0.46 33.17
N ARG A 288 0.77 -0.23 32.78
CA ARG A 288 1.48 1.06 32.81
C ARG A 288 2.08 1.39 31.47
N GLY A 289 2.48 2.65 31.28
CA GLY A 289 3.11 3.10 30.05
C GLY A 289 2.16 3.13 28.86
N VAL A 290 0.86 3.36 29.10
CA VAL A 290 -0.13 3.54 28.04
C VAL A 290 -0.26 5.03 27.71
N ASN A 291 0.02 5.44 26.47
CA ASN A 291 -0.11 6.82 26.02
C ASN A 291 -1.19 6.98 24.94
N HIS A 292 -1.63 8.23 24.75
CA HIS A 292 -2.51 8.64 23.66
C HIS A 292 -2.15 10.05 23.18
N GLY A 293 -2.77 10.53 22.09
CA GLY A 293 -2.59 11.90 21.57
C GLY A 293 -1.17 12.26 21.15
N ARG A 294 -0.32 11.25 20.86
CA ARG A 294 1.10 11.42 20.55
C ARG A 294 1.51 10.52 19.38
N SER A 295 2.53 10.95 18.63
CA SER A 295 3.17 10.25 17.51
C SER A 295 2.33 10.07 16.25
N PHE A 296 1.05 9.69 16.37
CA PHE A 296 0.21 9.32 15.23
C PHE A 296 -0.85 10.40 14.96
N THR A 297 -0.79 11.04 13.80
CA THR A 297 -1.73 12.11 13.41
C THR A 297 -2.96 11.56 12.70
N GLY A 298 -4.14 12.15 12.90
CA GLY A 298 -5.35 11.80 12.15
C GLY A 298 -5.40 12.34 10.71
N TRP A 299 -4.27 12.60 10.04
CA TRP A 299 -4.19 13.27 8.73
C TRP A 299 -4.01 12.31 7.54
N TRP A 300 -3.13 11.31 7.67
CA TRP A 300 -2.84 10.37 6.59
C TRP A 300 -4.02 9.41 6.39
N ILE A 301 -4.21 8.92 5.15
CA ILE A 301 -5.36 8.07 4.80
C ILE A 301 -4.98 6.74 4.13
N GLY A 302 -3.70 6.42 4.06
CA GLY A 302 -3.22 5.26 3.30
C GLY A 302 -2.96 4.01 4.14
N ALA A 303 -3.09 4.10 5.46
CA ALA A 303 -3.04 2.94 6.34
C ALA A 303 -4.39 2.20 6.42
N CYS A 304 -4.32 0.96 6.88
CA CYS A 304 -5.43 0.03 7.03
C CYS A 304 -6.57 0.62 7.88
N ASP A 305 -6.23 1.07 9.08
CA ASP A 305 -7.16 1.70 10.02
C ASP A 305 -7.63 3.07 9.52
N ASP A 306 -6.74 3.90 8.96
CA ASP A 306 -7.08 5.24 8.47
C ASP A 306 -8.22 5.21 7.42
N THR A 307 -8.19 4.24 6.49
CA THR A 307 -9.24 4.12 5.46
C THR A 307 -10.61 3.81 6.03
N SER A 308 -10.67 3.25 7.24
CA SER A 308 -11.93 2.96 7.94
C SER A 308 -12.67 4.25 8.28
N TRP A 309 -11.94 5.32 8.64
CA TRP A 309 -12.53 6.63 8.91
C TRP A 309 -13.30 7.17 7.70
N LEU A 310 -12.76 6.93 6.51
CA LEU A 310 -13.34 7.39 5.25
C LEU A 310 -14.60 6.60 4.84
N HIS A 311 -14.85 5.46 5.49
CA HIS A 311 -16.03 4.61 5.29
C HIS A 311 -16.98 4.67 6.49
N ASN A 312 -16.92 5.73 7.31
CA ASN A 312 -17.75 5.89 8.50
C ASN A 312 -17.59 4.75 9.53
N VAL A 313 -16.44 4.09 9.56
CA VAL A 313 -16.08 3.03 10.51
C VAL A 313 -15.12 3.60 11.56
N ILE A 314 -15.34 3.28 12.84
CA ILE A 314 -14.45 3.69 13.93
C ILE A 314 -13.14 2.90 13.81
N GLY A 315 -12.17 3.45 13.07
CA GLY A 315 -10.82 2.92 12.90
C GLY A 315 -9.92 3.27 14.08
N LEU A 316 -9.21 2.28 14.61
CA LEU A 316 -8.33 2.37 15.77
C LEU A 316 -6.98 1.74 15.44
N LEU A 317 -5.93 2.32 16.00
CA LEU A 317 -4.56 1.81 15.96
C LEU A 317 -4.10 1.49 17.38
N SER A 318 -3.50 0.31 17.60
CA SER A 318 -2.73 0.07 18.83
C SER A 318 -1.28 -0.21 18.50
N GLU A 319 -0.35 0.42 19.20
CA GLU A 319 1.08 0.32 18.92
C GLU A 319 1.81 -0.15 20.17
N MET A 320 2.09 -1.45 20.24
CA MET A 320 2.65 -2.15 21.39
C MET A 320 4.18 -2.12 21.39
N ALA A 321 4.84 -1.83 22.51
CA ALA A 321 6.30 -1.81 22.55
C ALA A 321 6.89 -3.20 22.26
N SER A 322 7.76 -3.29 21.26
CA SER A 322 8.34 -4.56 20.82
C SER A 322 9.35 -5.14 21.81
N VAL A 323 9.48 -6.47 21.80
CA VAL A 323 10.71 -7.17 22.20
C VAL A 323 11.53 -7.55 20.96
N LYS A 324 12.65 -8.28 21.12
CA LYS A 324 13.41 -8.83 19.98
C LYS A 324 12.70 -10.05 19.40
N VAL A 325 11.61 -9.81 18.65
CA VAL A 325 10.65 -10.80 18.12
C VAL A 325 9.95 -11.60 19.24
N ALA A 326 10.65 -12.56 19.87
CA ALA A 326 10.17 -13.31 21.04
C ALA A 326 11.19 -13.39 22.18
N THR A 327 12.37 -12.80 22.00
CA THR A 327 13.43 -12.78 23.02
C THR A 327 13.20 -11.64 23.99
N PRO A 328 13.10 -11.91 25.30
CA PRO A 328 12.98 -10.88 26.33
C PRO A 328 14.10 -9.86 26.26
N ILE A 329 13.77 -8.62 26.60
CA ILE A 329 14.72 -7.54 26.76
C ILE A 329 14.63 -6.98 28.18
N TYR A 330 15.73 -6.43 28.66
CA TYR A 330 15.76 -5.64 29.88
C TYR A 330 16.12 -4.21 29.50
N ILE A 331 15.36 -3.25 30.02
CA ILE A 331 15.56 -1.82 29.75
C ILE A 331 15.86 -1.13 31.08
N GLU A 332 17.02 -0.51 31.18
CA GLU A 332 17.40 0.26 32.36
C GLU A 332 16.54 1.54 32.44
N PRO A 333 16.17 2.01 33.65
CA PRO A 333 15.41 3.25 33.80
C PRO A 333 16.04 4.46 33.10
N SER A 334 17.38 4.50 33.00
CA SER A 334 18.12 5.57 32.30
C SER A 334 18.07 5.51 30.77
N GLU A 335 17.62 4.39 30.20
CA GLU A 335 17.47 4.21 28.75
C GLU A 335 16.10 4.70 28.25
N ILE A 336 15.16 4.98 29.16
CA ILE A 336 13.86 5.55 28.83
C ILE A 336 14.04 7.07 28.62
N PRO A 337 13.68 7.62 27.45
CA PRO A 337 13.78 9.05 27.20
C PRO A 337 12.93 9.84 28.20
N GLN A 338 13.42 11.00 28.64
CA GLN A 338 12.74 11.86 29.63
C GLN A 338 11.25 12.10 29.30
N SER A 339 10.93 12.31 28.02
CA SER A 339 9.55 12.51 27.54
C SER A 339 8.61 11.31 27.72
N TYR A 340 9.12 10.13 28.09
CA TYR A 340 8.38 8.90 28.41
C TYR A 340 8.63 8.45 29.85
N TYR A 341 9.20 9.32 30.67
CA TYR A 341 9.39 9.11 32.11
C TYR A 341 8.51 10.05 32.94
N GLU A 342 8.21 11.23 32.41
CA GLU A 342 7.38 12.24 33.08
C GLU A 342 5.88 11.94 32.99
N LYS A 343 5.16 12.13 34.11
CA LYS A 343 3.70 12.04 34.15
C LYS A 343 3.05 13.22 33.42
N ARG A 344 2.08 12.91 32.57
CA ARG A 344 1.27 13.89 31.82
C ARG A 344 -0.18 13.41 31.72
N MET A 345 -1.11 14.27 31.33
CA MET A 345 -2.52 13.86 31.22
C MET A 345 -2.71 12.80 30.14
N GLU A 346 -1.93 12.90 29.07
CA GLU A 346 -1.86 11.93 27.98
C GLU A 346 -1.00 10.69 28.29
N PHE A 347 -0.35 10.67 29.46
CA PHE A 347 0.55 9.60 29.91
C PHE A 347 0.66 9.56 31.46
N PRO A 348 -0.42 9.16 32.17
CA PRO A 348 -0.54 9.39 33.61
C PRO A 348 0.29 8.43 34.49
N ASP A 349 0.59 7.22 33.99
CA ASP A 349 1.34 6.19 34.70
C ASP A 349 2.50 5.64 33.84
N PRO A 350 3.63 6.38 33.72
CA PRO A 350 4.80 5.95 32.97
C PRO A 350 5.36 4.60 33.44
N TRP A 351 5.86 3.80 32.49
CA TRP A 351 6.56 2.55 32.80
C TRP A 351 8.01 2.85 33.23
N PRO A 352 8.49 2.34 34.38
CA PRO A 352 9.77 2.76 34.96
C PRO A 352 11.02 2.06 34.37
N GLY A 353 10.85 1.09 33.47
CA GLY A 353 11.93 0.19 33.05
C GLY A 353 11.81 -1.20 33.69
N GLY A 354 12.67 -2.11 33.24
CA GLY A 354 12.73 -3.50 33.71
C GLY A 354 12.65 -4.53 32.58
N TRP A 355 12.30 -5.76 32.96
CA TRP A 355 12.05 -6.84 32.01
C TRP A 355 10.81 -6.56 31.17
N TRP A 356 10.94 -6.79 29.87
CA TRP A 356 9.85 -6.74 28.91
C TRP A 356 9.89 -8.00 28.05
N ARG A 357 8.78 -8.73 28.00
CA ARG A 357 8.66 -10.08 27.46
C ARG A 357 7.50 -10.16 26.48
N LEU A 358 7.55 -11.10 25.54
CA LEU A 358 6.43 -11.34 24.62
C LEU A 358 5.11 -11.59 25.37
N ARG A 359 5.16 -12.26 26.53
CA ARG A 359 3.99 -12.47 27.40
C ARG A 359 3.35 -11.15 27.86
N ASP A 360 4.17 -10.14 28.19
CA ASP A 360 3.67 -8.84 28.60
C ASP A 360 2.90 -8.18 27.46
N LEU A 361 3.44 -8.21 26.23
CA LEU A 361 2.74 -7.69 25.05
C LEU A 361 1.38 -8.37 24.86
N VAL A 362 1.37 -9.71 24.88
CA VAL A 362 0.15 -10.51 24.73
C VAL A 362 -0.87 -10.18 25.82
N ASP A 363 -0.44 -9.96 27.06
CA ASP A 363 -1.35 -9.63 28.18
C ASP A 363 -2.00 -8.24 28.02
N TYR A 364 -1.24 -7.25 27.56
CA TYR A 364 -1.79 -5.91 27.26
C TYR A 364 -2.75 -5.97 26.06
N GLU A 365 -2.35 -6.62 24.97
CA GLU A 365 -3.18 -6.80 23.77
C GLU A 365 -4.47 -7.53 24.11
N LEU A 366 -4.40 -8.66 24.81
CA LEU A 366 -5.58 -9.40 25.24
C LEU A 366 -6.55 -8.52 26.06
N THR A 367 -6.02 -7.69 26.95
CA THR A 367 -6.83 -6.78 27.78
C THR A 367 -7.49 -5.69 26.94
N LEU A 368 -6.77 -5.09 25.98
CA LEU A 368 -7.31 -4.04 25.12
C LEU A 368 -8.39 -4.59 24.18
N SER A 369 -8.17 -5.75 23.54
CA SER A 369 -9.13 -6.37 22.64
C SER A 369 -10.40 -6.80 23.38
N LEU A 370 -10.28 -7.37 24.60
CA LEU A 370 -11.43 -7.70 25.44
C LEU A 370 -12.20 -6.46 25.90
N SER A 371 -11.50 -5.36 26.24
CA SER A 371 -12.17 -4.09 26.57
C SER A 371 -12.99 -3.57 25.38
N LEU A 372 -12.47 -3.70 24.16
CA LEU A 372 -13.16 -3.27 22.96
C LEU A 372 -14.41 -4.12 22.66
N VAL A 373 -14.33 -5.44 22.85
CA VAL A 373 -15.50 -6.34 22.75
C VAL A 373 -16.62 -5.91 23.71
N LYS A 374 -16.27 -5.63 24.97
CA LYS A 374 -17.21 -5.13 25.98
C LYS A 374 -17.80 -3.77 25.57
N THR A 375 -16.97 -2.86 25.07
CA THR A 375 -17.39 -1.52 24.63
C THR A 375 -18.38 -1.59 23.46
N ALA A 376 -18.10 -2.45 22.47
CA ALA A 376 -18.98 -2.71 21.34
C ALA A 376 -20.37 -3.20 21.79
N ALA A 377 -20.43 -4.09 22.79
CA ALA A 377 -21.69 -4.59 23.33
C ALA A 377 -22.49 -3.52 24.06
N VAL A 378 -21.82 -2.73 24.92
CA VAL A 378 -22.46 -1.68 25.72
C VAL A 378 -23.11 -0.61 24.82
N HIS A 379 -22.47 -0.28 23.70
CA HIS A 379 -22.90 0.79 22.80
C HIS A 379 -23.46 0.27 21.47
N LYS A 380 -23.91 -0.99 21.41
CA LYS A 380 -24.35 -1.65 20.17
C LYS A 380 -25.33 -0.83 19.34
N GLU A 381 -26.41 -0.37 19.97
CA GLU A 381 -27.47 0.38 19.28
C GLU A 381 -26.97 1.74 18.80
N ASP A 382 -26.17 2.42 19.63
CA ASP A 382 -25.57 3.71 19.28
C ASP A 382 -24.63 3.55 18.08
N PHE A 383 -23.73 2.56 18.07
CA PHE A 383 -22.80 2.36 16.96
C PHE A 383 -23.50 2.04 15.64
N LEU A 384 -24.52 1.19 15.66
CA LEU A 384 -25.30 0.86 14.46
C LEU A 384 -26.12 2.04 13.96
N PHE A 385 -26.76 2.80 14.85
CA PHE A 385 -27.56 3.94 14.45
C PHE A 385 -26.68 5.13 14.01
N ASN A 386 -25.56 5.38 14.69
CA ASN A 386 -24.60 6.41 14.32
C ASN A 386 -23.97 6.11 12.95
N PHE A 387 -23.71 4.83 12.63
CA PHE A 387 -23.27 4.41 11.29
C PHE A 387 -24.26 4.88 10.21
N TYR A 388 -25.55 4.61 10.39
CA TYR A 388 -26.61 5.14 9.52
C TYR A 388 -26.63 6.67 9.47
N GLN A 389 -26.50 7.35 10.61
CA GLN A 389 -26.51 8.81 10.66
C GLN A 389 -25.32 9.43 9.91
N MET A 390 -24.13 8.86 10.03
CA MET A 390 -22.95 9.34 9.32
C MET A 390 -23.11 9.20 7.80
N TYR A 391 -23.66 8.09 7.32
CA TYR A 391 -23.99 7.94 5.89
C TYR A 391 -25.08 8.90 5.43
N LYS A 392 -26.09 9.16 6.26
CA LYS A 392 -27.15 10.13 5.96
C LYS A 392 -26.56 11.54 5.83
N ASN A 393 -25.68 11.90 6.75
CA ASN A 393 -24.98 13.18 6.71
C ASN A 393 -24.06 13.29 5.48
N SER A 394 -23.37 12.22 5.08
CA SER A 394 -22.56 12.20 3.84
C SER A 394 -23.36 12.58 2.59
N ILE A 395 -24.64 12.21 2.54
CA ILE A 395 -25.51 12.47 1.38
C ILE A 395 -26.20 13.83 1.48
N GLU A 396 -26.76 14.15 2.65
CA GLU A 396 -27.66 15.30 2.81
C GLU A 396 -26.95 16.60 3.21
N GLN A 397 -25.81 16.53 3.90
CA GLN A 397 -25.09 17.72 4.38
C GLN A 397 -24.02 18.13 3.37
N VAL A 398 -24.01 19.43 3.03
CA VAL A 398 -22.97 20.05 2.23
C VAL A 398 -22.00 20.76 3.16
N ASP A 399 -20.78 20.23 3.25
CA ASP A 399 -19.74 20.79 4.11
C ASP A 399 -19.13 22.07 3.50
N LYS A 400 -18.49 22.89 4.34
CA LYS A 400 -17.77 24.07 3.87
C LYS A 400 -16.64 23.66 2.90
N ASN A 401 -16.58 24.31 1.74
CA ASN A 401 -15.63 24.01 0.66
C ASN A 401 -15.82 22.63 0.01
N GLN A 402 -16.93 21.93 0.28
CA GLN A 402 -17.26 20.70 -0.42
C GLN A 402 -17.53 20.99 -1.91
N PRO A 403 -16.85 20.33 -2.85
CA PRO A 403 -17.20 20.46 -4.25
C PRO A 403 -18.55 19.78 -4.55
N TYR A 404 -19.25 20.22 -5.59
CA TYR A 404 -20.46 19.54 -6.04
C TYR A 404 -20.12 18.17 -6.65
N ALA A 405 -19.09 18.12 -7.50
CA ALA A 405 -18.59 16.89 -8.10
C ALA A 405 -17.13 17.00 -8.55
N PHE A 406 -16.52 15.85 -8.83
CA PHE A 406 -15.32 15.74 -9.64
C PHE A 406 -15.67 15.17 -11.01
N VAL A 407 -15.12 15.76 -12.07
CA VAL A 407 -15.34 15.34 -13.46
C VAL A 407 -14.02 14.83 -14.04
N ILE A 408 -14.02 13.59 -14.52
CA ILE A 408 -12.89 12.94 -15.20
C ILE A 408 -13.23 12.92 -16.69
N PRO A 409 -12.63 13.80 -17.52
CA PRO A 409 -12.96 13.89 -18.94
C PRO A 409 -12.75 12.56 -19.67
N ALA A 410 -13.56 12.29 -20.70
CA ALA A 410 -13.40 11.10 -21.54
C ALA A 410 -12.03 11.08 -22.27
N ALA A 411 -11.56 12.26 -22.69
CA ALA A 411 -10.24 12.42 -23.28
C ALA A 411 -9.16 12.44 -22.18
N GLN A 412 -8.31 11.42 -22.17
CA GLN A 412 -7.24 11.27 -21.18
C GLN A 412 -5.91 11.04 -21.89
N HIS A 413 -4.82 11.49 -21.26
CA HIS A 413 -3.46 11.24 -21.73
C HIS A 413 -3.13 9.74 -21.73
N ASP A 414 -3.55 9.04 -20.68
CA ASP A 414 -3.45 7.58 -20.53
C ASP A 414 -4.82 7.05 -20.09
N TYR A 415 -5.68 6.77 -21.06
CA TYR A 415 -7.06 6.33 -20.80
C TYR A 415 -7.14 4.99 -20.03
N PRO A 416 -6.34 3.95 -20.33
CA PRO A 416 -6.29 2.74 -19.51
C PRO A 416 -5.94 3.02 -18.04
N THR A 417 -5.03 3.94 -17.77
CA THR A 417 -4.72 4.34 -16.38
C THR A 417 -5.88 5.09 -15.72
N ALA A 418 -6.61 5.93 -16.46
CA ALA A 418 -7.83 6.55 -15.95
C ALA A 418 -8.91 5.51 -15.60
N LEU A 419 -9.09 4.47 -16.41
CA LEU A 419 -10.01 3.37 -16.10
C LEU A 419 -9.56 2.59 -14.86
N ARG A 420 -8.26 2.35 -14.68
CA ARG A 420 -7.73 1.76 -13.43
C ARG A 420 -8.04 2.63 -12.22
N MET A 421 -7.94 3.95 -12.34
CA MET A 421 -8.35 4.87 -11.27
C MET A 421 -9.84 4.76 -10.95
N ILE A 422 -10.70 4.63 -11.97
CA ILE A 422 -12.14 4.38 -11.77
C ILE A 422 -12.36 3.05 -11.03
N ASP A 423 -11.67 1.97 -11.39
CA ASP A 423 -11.78 0.69 -10.69
C ASP A 423 -11.30 0.78 -9.24
N ILE A 424 -10.24 1.55 -8.97
CA ILE A 424 -9.78 1.85 -7.60
C ILE A 424 -10.88 2.54 -6.78
N LEU A 425 -11.48 3.60 -7.34
CA LEU A 425 -12.58 4.32 -6.68
C LEU A 425 -13.78 3.40 -6.43
N LYS A 426 -14.19 2.62 -7.44
CA LYS A 426 -15.28 1.63 -7.31
C LYS A 426 -14.98 0.56 -6.27
N THR A 427 -13.73 0.09 -6.19
CA THR A 427 -13.29 -0.91 -5.19
C THR A 427 -13.42 -0.36 -3.77
N GLY A 428 -13.12 0.93 -3.56
CA GLY A 428 -13.39 1.63 -2.31
C GLY A 428 -14.84 2.13 -2.16
N GLY A 429 -15.79 1.58 -2.91
CA GLY A 429 -17.23 1.86 -2.76
C GLY A 429 -17.74 3.15 -3.43
N VAL A 430 -16.89 3.96 -4.04
CA VAL A 430 -17.31 5.24 -4.64
C VAL A 430 -18.33 5.03 -5.75
N GLU A 431 -19.42 5.78 -5.72
CA GLU A 431 -20.40 5.88 -6.80
C GLU A 431 -19.83 6.76 -7.92
N VAL A 432 -19.66 6.16 -9.10
CA VAL A 432 -19.16 6.83 -10.31
C VAL A 432 -20.24 6.76 -11.37
N HIS A 433 -20.46 7.86 -12.07
CA HIS A 433 -21.41 7.94 -13.17
C HIS A 433 -20.69 8.24 -14.48
N GLN A 434 -21.25 7.77 -15.60
CA GLN A 434 -20.80 8.11 -16.94
C GLN A 434 -21.83 8.98 -17.65
N ALA A 435 -21.38 10.08 -18.26
CA ALA A 435 -22.21 10.98 -19.04
C ALA A 435 -22.67 10.32 -20.36
N LYS A 436 -23.96 10.43 -20.66
CA LYS A 436 -24.59 9.90 -21.89
C LYS A 436 -24.68 10.92 -23.03
N ALA A 437 -24.54 12.20 -22.69
CA ALA A 437 -24.50 13.31 -23.61
C ALA A 437 -23.45 14.32 -23.15
N ASP A 438 -23.05 15.21 -24.05
CA ASP A 438 -22.21 16.35 -23.71
C ASP A 438 -22.92 17.23 -22.66
N PHE A 439 -22.15 17.82 -21.75
CA PHE A 439 -22.67 18.69 -20.69
C PHE A 439 -21.69 19.82 -20.36
N VAL A 440 -22.18 20.82 -19.64
CA VAL A 440 -21.37 21.96 -19.18
C VAL A 440 -21.30 21.96 -17.67
N ALA A 441 -20.09 22.05 -17.13
CA ALA A 441 -19.84 22.15 -15.69
C ALA A 441 -18.60 23.01 -15.43
N GLY A 442 -18.62 23.86 -14.41
CA GLY A 442 -17.46 24.72 -14.08
C GLY A 442 -16.97 25.61 -15.24
N GLY A 443 -17.86 26.02 -16.15
CA GLY A 443 -17.52 26.80 -17.33
C GLY A 443 -16.80 26.03 -18.46
N LYS A 444 -16.73 24.70 -18.38
CA LYS A 444 -16.12 23.81 -19.40
C LYS A 444 -17.18 22.88 -20.01
N VAL A 445 -16.99 22.54 -21.29
CA VAL A 445 -17.78 21.50 -21.97
C VAL A 445 -17.09 20.16 -21.80
N TYR A 446 -17.83 19.16 -21.32
CA TYR A 446 -17.38 17.78 -21.18
C TYR A 446 -18.13 16.89 -22.16
N PRO A 447 -17.44 16.07 -22.98
CA PRO A 447 -18.09 15.19 -23.93
C PRO A 447 -18.78 14.01 -23.24
N ALA A 448 -19.74 13.41 -23.93
CA ALA A 448 -20.30 12.11 -23.59
C ALA A 448 -19.17 11.08 -23.34
N GLY A 449 -19.39 10.19 -22.37
CA GLY A 449 -18.39 9.23 -21.90
C GLY A 449 -17.51 9.72 -20.76
N SER A 450 -17.53 11.02 -20.43
CA SER A 450 -16.82 11.56 -19.25
C SER A 450 -17.42 10.97 -17.97
N PHE A 451 -16.59 10.76 -16.95
CA PHE A 451 -17.04 10.25 -15.65
C PHE A 451 -17.30 11.39 -14.67
N VAL A 452 -18.31 11.22 -13.83
CA VAL A 452 -18.72 12.19 -12.81
C VAL A 452 -18.83 11.48 -11.46
N VAL A 453 -18.11 12.00 -10.47
CA VAL A 453 -18.17 11.57 -9.07
C VAL A 453 -18.84 12.67 -8.27
N LYS A 454 -20.14 12.52 -7.97
CA LYS A 454 -20.89 13.50 -7.17
C LYS A 454 -20.52 13.37 -5.70
N MET A 455 -20.38 14.47 -4.96
CA MET A 455 -20.07 14.37 -3.52
C MET A 455 -21.27 13.97 -2.66
N ALA A 456 -22.50 14.19 -3.12
CA ALA A 456 -23.71 13.72 -2.42
C ALA A 456 -23.91 12.21 -2.60
N GLN A 457 -23.10 11.41 -1.92
CA GLN A 457 -23.11 9.94 -1.97
C GLN A 457 -22.67 9.33 -0.61
N PRO A 458 -22.99 8.06 -0.33
CA PRO A 458 -22.62 7.42 0.95
C PRO A 458 -21.12 7.53 1.28
N TYR A 459 -20.26 7.31 0.29
CA TYR A 459 -18.80 7.30 0.45
C TYR A 459 -18.13 8.65 0.17
N LYS A 460 -18.85 9.76 0.44
CA LYS A 460 -18.35 11.13 0.30
C LYS A 460 -16.94 11.34 0.91
N PRO A 461 -16.65 10.94 2.18
CA PRO A 461 -15.34 11.20 2.76
C PRO A 461 -14.20 10.54 1.98
N TYR A 462 -14.38 9.28 1.56
CA TYR A 462 -13.39 8.55 0.78
C TYR A 462 -13.15 9.16 -0.61
N ALA A 463 -14.22 9.41 -1.36
CA ALA A 463 -14.13 10.02 -2.69
C ALA A 463 -13.46 11.40 -2.63
N TRP A 464 -13.88 12.23 -1.67
CA TRP A 464 -13.35 13.57 -1.50
C TRP A 464 -11.87 13.53 -1.10
N ALA A 465 -11.49 12.67 -0.14
CA ALA A 465 -10.11 12.58 0.33
C ALA A 465 -9.12 12.20 -0.79
N LEU A 466 -9.52 11.30 -1.70
CA LEU A 466 -8.65 10.84 -2.79
C LEU A 466 -8.58 11.82 -3.96
N LEU A 467 -9.66 12.56 -4.25
CA LEU A 467 -9.76 13.40 -5.44
C LEU A 467 -9.33 14.85 -5.19
N GLU A 468 -9.44 15.34 -3.96
CA GLU A 468 -9.02 16.70 -3.61
C GLU A 468 -7.48 16.85 -3.52
N ARG A 469 -7.02 18.07 -3.76
CA ARG A 469 -5.66 18.51 -3.47
C ARG A 469 -5.49 18.84 -1.99
N GLN A 470 -4.64 18.09 -1.31
CA GLN A 470 -4.35 18.29 0.11
C GLN A 470 -3.63 19.63 0.33
N LYS A 471 -4.00 20.29 1.43
CA LYS A 471 -3.31 21.46 1.98
C LYS A 471 -2.96 21.16 3.43
N TYR A 472 -1.77 20.61 3.66
CA TYR A 472 -1.33 20.30 5.02
C TYR A 472 -1.07 21.61 5.77
N PRO A 473 -1.53 21.75 7.03
CA PRO A 473 -1.34 22.97 7.80
C PRO A 473 0.13 23.22 8.11
N ASP A 474 0.57 24.48 8.12
CA ASP A 474 1.91 24.86 8.60
C ASP A 474 1.95 24.71 10.13
N LEU A 475 2.30 23.51 10.60
CA LEU A 475 2.46 23.21 12.01
C LEU A 475 3.90 23.50 12.44
N ARG A 476 4.05 24.25 13.53
CA ARG A 476 5.34 24.61 14.13
C ARG A 476 5.37 24.21 15.59
N GLN A 477 6.55 23.83 16.10
CA GLN A 477 6.72 23.49 17.53
C GLN A 477 6.39 24.68 18.46
N TYR A 478 6.61 25.90 17.96
CA TYR A 478 6.23 27.17 18.57
C TYR A 478 6.14 28.23 17.45
N PRO A 479 5.49 29.39 17.64
CA PRO A 479 5.42 30.44 16.62
C PRO A 479 6.82 30.84 16.10
N GLY A 480 7.04 30.68 14.79
CA GLY A 480 8.34 30.94 14.14
C GLY A 480 9.39 29.83 14.28
N GLY A 481 9.07 28.73 14.96
CA GLY A 481 9.97 27.59 15.16
C GLY A 481 10.09 26.64 13.97
N PRO A 482 10.78 25.50 14.15
CA PRO A 482 10.88 24.45 13.12
C PRO A 482 9.51 23.86 12.75
N PRO A 483 9.34 23.43 11.48
CA PRO A 483 8.15 22.71 11.05
C PRO A 483 8.00 21.36 11.76
N VAL A 484 6.76 20.99 12.07
CA VAL A 484 6.39 19.66 12.56
C VAL A 484 6.00 18.81 11.36
N PRO A 485 6.73 17.71 11.08
CA PRO A 485 6.39 16.84 9.97
C PRO A 485 5.02 16.17 10.21
N PRO A 486 4.27 15.85 9.14
CA PRO A 486 3.22 14.84 9.25
C PRO A 486 3.79 13.49 9.72
N TYR A 487 2.94 12.61 10.20
CA TYR A 487 3.36 11.26 10.56
C TYR A 487 3.89 10.47 9.34
N ASP A 488 3.24 10.57 8.17
CA ASP A 488 3.70 9.96 6.92
C ASP A 488 3.64 10.99 5.77
N ASN A 489 2.51 11.10 5.07
CA ASN A 489 2.36 11.97 3.91
C ASN A 489 1.64 13.28 4.23
N ALA A 490 2.07 14.37 3.57
CA ALA A 490 1.33 15.62 3.55
C ALA A 490 0.28 15.65 2.41
N GLY A 491 0.54 14.98 1.28
CA GLY A 491 -0.39 14.93 0.14
C GLY A 491 -0.35 13.62 -0.65
N TRP A 492 -1.47 13.27 -1.29
CA TRP A 492 -1.68 11.96 -1.96
C TRP A 492 -2.68 11.97 -3.11
N THR A 493 -3.15 13.14 -3.55
CA THR A 493 -4.17 13.30 -4.59
C THR A 493 -4.04 12.29 -5.73
N LEU A 494 -4.96 11.31 -5.74
CA LEU A 494 -4.93 10.14 -6.61
C LEU A 494 -4.82 10.50 -8.10
N PRO A 495 -5.63 11.43 -8.66
CA PRO A 495 -5.52 11.76 -10.08
C PRO A 495 -4.17 12.37 -10.45
N LEU A 496 -3.53 13.13 -9.55
CA LEU A 496 -2.18 13.67 -9.78
C LEU A 496 -1.13 12.55 -9.80
N GLN A 497 -1.17 11.62 -8.83
CA GLN A 497 -0.26 10.47 -8.80
C GLN A 497 -0.37 9.63 -10.07
N MET A 498 -1.60 9.42 -10.55
CA MET A 498 -1.86 8.57 -11.71
C MET A 498 -1.71 9.29 -13.06
N GLY A 499 -1.51 10.62 -13.07
CA GLY A 499 -1.46 11.41 -14.30
C GLY A 499 -2.79 11.52 -15.03
N VAL A 500 -3.90 11.42 -14.30
CA VAL A 500 -5.28 11.45 -14.80
C VAL A 500 -5.84 12.86 -14.66
N ALA A 501 -6.41 13.40 -15.74
CA ALA A 501 -7.10 14.68 -15.68
C ALA A 501 -8.41 14.52 -14.90
N CYS A 502 -8.56 15.34 -13.85
CA CYS A 502 -9.73 15.36 -12.98
C CYS A 502 -9.99 16.81 -12.57
N ASP A 503 -11.15 17.33 -12.93
CA ASP A 503 -11.58 18.69 -12.61
C ASP A 503 -12.50 18.67 -11.38
N GLN A 504 -12.20 19.50 -10.40
CA GLN A 504 -13.12 19.82 -9.33
C GLN A 504 -14.16 20.82 -9.84
N VAL A 505 -15.44 20.55 -9.60
CA VAL A 505 -16.56 21.43 -9.95
C VAL A 505 -17.32 21.77 -8.67
N ASP A 506 -17.27 23.04 -8.27
CA ASP A 506 -17.88 23.50 -7.02
C ASP A 506 -19.38 23.77 -7.17
N GLU A 507 -19.82 24.25 -8.34
CA GLU A 507 -21.21 24.63 -8.59
C GLU A 507 -22.06 23.46 -9.14
N PRO A 508 -23.36 23.40 -8.81
CA PRO A 508 -24.29 22.44 -9.41
C PRO A 508 -24.37 22.54 -10.93
N PHE A 509 -24.58 21.39 -11.58
CA PHE A 509 -24.80 21.30 -13.02
C PHE A 509 -25.75 20.16 -13.39
N ASP A 510 -26.35 20.29 -14.58
CA ASP A 510 -27.20 19.27 -15.20
C ASP A 510 -26.39 18.41 -16.18
N ALA A 511 -26.52 17.09 -16.04
CA ALA A 511 -25.92 16.12 -16.95
C ALA A 511 -26.78 14.85 -17.01
N GLN A 512 -26.85 14.23 -18.19
CA GLN A 512 -27.46 12.90 -18.34
C GLN A 512 -26.46 11.84 -17.90
N LEU A 513 -26.62 11.34 -16.69
CA LEU A 513 -25.67 10.44 -16.03
C LEU A 513 -26.28 9.04 -15.86
N ALA A 514 -25.47 8.00 -16.06
CA ALA A 514 -25.80 6.66 -15.58
C ALA A 514 -24.69 6.15 -14.68
N GLU A 515 -25.04 5.59 -13.53
CA GLU A 515 -24.08 4.93 -12.65
C GLU A 515 -23.41 3.74 -13.36
N ILE A 516 -22.14 3.50 -13.06
CA ILE A 516 -21.40 2.34 -13.55
C ILE A 516 -21.08 1.38 -12.40
N GLU A 517 -21.23 0.08 -12.65
CA GLU A 517 -20.86 -0.96 -11.68
C GLU A 517 -19.35 -1.25 -11.67
N LYS A 518 -18.69 -1.08 -12.82
CA LYS A 518 -17.24 -1.29 -13.04
C LYS A 518 -16.73 -0.31 -14.08
N ALA A 519 -15.42 -0.08 -14.14
CA ALA A 519 -14.86 0.72 -15.24
C ALA A 519 -15.22 0.10 -16.60
N PRO A 520 -15.57 0.92 -17.61
CA PRO A 520 -15.81 0.42 -18.95
C PRO A 520 -14.60 -0.33 -19.48
N GLN A 521 -14.84 -1.45 -20.16
CA GLN A 521 -13.82 -2.17 -20.91
C GLN A 521 -13.90 -1.70 -22.37
N PRO A 522 -12.93 -0.89 -22.85
CA PRO A 522 -12.92 -0.44 -24.24
C PRO A 522 -12.80 -1.64 -25.17
N ALA A 523 -13.50 -1.60 -26.30
CA ALA A 523 -13.30 -2.62 -27.32
C ALA A 523 -11.84 -2.58 -27.80
N ALA A 524 -11.21 -3.75 -27.90
CA ALA A 524 -9.91 -3.90 -28.51
C ALA A 524 -9.97 -3.35 -29.95
N VAL A 525 -9.10 -2.39 -30.25
CA VAL A 525 -8.94 -1.86 -31.61
C VAL A 525 -7.62 -2.39 -32.14
N LEU A 526 -7.71 -3.40 -33.01
CA LEU A 526 -6.56 -3.96 -33.70
C LEU A 526 -6.30 -3.24 -35.04
N PRO A 527 -5.04 -3.27 -35.51
CA PRO A 527 -4.73 -2.86 -36.87
C PRO A 527 -5.38 -3.80 -37.90
N ASP A 528 -5.66 -3.29 -39.10
CA ASP A 528 -6.00 -4.12 -40.25
C ASP A 528 -4.89 -5.16 -40.49
N ALA A 529 -5.28 -6.41 -40.80
CA ALA A 529 -4.34 -7.50 -41.06
C ALA A 529 -3.37 -7.21 -42.23
N SER A 530 -3.74 -6.28 -43.13
CA SER A 530 -2.90 -5.81 -44.24
C SER A 530 -1.84 -4.78 -43.84
N ALA A 531 -1.91 -4.19 -42.63
CA ALA A 531 -0.92 -3.24 -42.17
C ALA A 531 0.44 -3.92 -41.93
N SER A 532 1.51 -3.34 -42.46
CA SER A 532 2.88 -3.89 -42.28
C SER A 532 3.45 -3.65 -40.88
N TYR A 533 2.93 -2.66 -40.15
CA TYR A 533 3.34 -2.31 -38.80
C TYR A 533 2.14 -2.05 -37.89
N SER A 534 2.29 -2.39 -36.62
CA SER A 534 1.42 -1.97 -35.51
C SER A 534 2.07 -0.81 -34.76
N VAL A 535 1.30 0.20 -34.42
CA VAL A 535 1.76 1.39 -33.70
C VAL A 535 1.14 1.42 -32.31
N LEU A 536 1.99 1.53 -31.29
CA LEU A 536 1.59 1.66 -29.89
C LEU A 536 2.02 3.02 -29.34
N ASP A 537 1.11 3.69 -28.66
CA ASP A 537 1.28 5.06 -28.17
C ASP A 537 2.16 5.10 -26.91
N SER A 538 3.24 5.89 -26.95
CA SER A 538 4.17 6.05 -25.82
C SER A 538 3.55 6.73 -24.60
N ARG A 539 2.38 7.38 -24.73
CA ARG A 539 1.63 7.98 -23.63
C ARG A 539 0.99 6.94 -22.70
N VAL A 540 0.78 5.72 -23.18
CA VAL A 540 0.03 4.68 -22.47
C VAL A 540 0.98 3.69 -21.79
N ASN A 541 0.88 3.53 -20.47
CA ASN A 541 1.74 2.61 -19.69
C ASN A 541 1.61 1.15 -20.18
N ALA A 542 0.39 0.70 -20.49
CA ALA A 542 0.14 -0.64 -21.03
C ALA A 542 0.85 -0.92 -22.37
N SER A 543 1.20 0.13 -23.15
CA SER A 543 2.01 -0.04 -24.37
C SER A 543 3.41 -0.56 -24.07
N TYR A 544 4.01 -0.14 -22.95
CA TYR A 544 5.33 -0.62 -22.53
C TYR A 544 5.27 -2.10 -22.18
N SER A 545 4.26 -2.53 -21.42
CA SER A 545 4.03 -3.95 -21.09
C SER A 545 3.90 -4.81 -22.35
N ALA A 546 3.09 -4.37 -23.33
CA ALA A 546 2.96 -5.06 -24.61
C ALA A 546 4.29 -5.12 -25.37
N VAL A 547 5.06 -4.02 -25.40
CA VAL A 547 6.37 -3.96 -26.07
C VAL A 547 7.38 -4.92 -25.43
N PHE A 548 7.45 -4.98 -24.10
CA PHE A 548 8.32 -5.96 -23.43
C PHE A 548 7.94 -7.40 -23.74
N ALA A 549 6.63 -7.71 -23.80
CA ALA A 549 6.17 -9.03 -24.21
C ALA A 549 6.59 -9.37 -25.65
N LEU A 550 6.40 -8.44 -26.59
CA LEU A 550 6.79 -8.60 -27.99
C LEU A 550 8.31 -8.74 -28.17
N LEU A 551 9.10 -7.98 -27.42
CA LEU A 551 10.56 -8.07 -27.45
C LEU A 551 11.06 -9.44 -26.95
N ARG A 552 10.42 -10.03 -25.95
CA ARG A 552 10.72 -11.42 -25.51
C ARG A 552 10.43 -12.45 -26.61
N GLU A 553 9.38 -12.20 -27.39
CA GLU A 553 9.00 -13.02 -28.55
C GLU A 553 9.86 -12.72 -29.79
N LYS A 554 10.91 -11.88 -29.64
CA LYS A 554 11.83 -11.48 -30.70
C LYS A 554 11.15 -10.72 -31.85
N ALA A 555 10.04 -10.03 -31.56
CA ALA A 555 9.42 -9.13 -32.52
C ALA A 555 10.37 -7.98 -32.88
N GLU A 556 10.30 -7.52 -34.13
CA GLU A 556 11.07 -6.38 -34.60
C GLU A 556 10.36 -5.09 -34.18
N VAL A 557 10.94 -4.38 -33.21
CA VAL A 557 10.37 -3.15 -32.62
C VAL A 557 11.29 -1.97 -32.86
N TYR A 558 10.69 -0.86 -33.28
CA TYR A 558 11.33 0.43 -33.41
C TYR A 558 10.69 1.45 -32.48
N ARG A 559 11.47 2.46 -32.09
CA ARG A 559 11.03 3.65 -31.36
C ARG A 559 11.09 4.86 -32.27
N SER A 560 10.00 5.61 -32.42
CA SER A 560 10.02 6.85 -33.19
C SER A 560 10.83 7.94 -32.45
N LYS A 561 11.58 8.74 -33.20
CA LYS A 561 12.27 9.94 -32.69
C LYS A 561 11.38 11.18 -32.79
N GLU A 562 10.34 11.11 -33.61
CA GLU A 562 9.37 12.18 -33.87
C GLU A 562 7.93 11.63 -33.78
N ALA A 563 6.95 12.53 -33.84
CA ALA A 563 5.54 12.15 -33.93
C ALA A 563 5.24 11.35 -35.20
N VAL A 564 4.36 10.36 -35.10
CA VAL A 564 3.96 9.50 -36.23
C VAL A 564 2.50 9.78 -36.56
N LYS A 565 2.26 10.14 -37.81
CA LYS A 565 0.92 10.45 -38.34
C LYS A 565 0.52 9.38 -39.36
N GLY A 566 -0.66 8.81 -39.19
CA GLY A 566 -1.26 7.86 -40.12
C GLY A 566 -2.73 8.17 -40.35
N ALA A 567 -3.41 7.29 -41.09
CA ALA A 567 -4.84 7.46 -41.36
C ALA A 567 -5.65 7.37 -40.05
N GLY A 568 -6.21 8.50 -39.61
CA GLY A 568 -7.07 8.57 -38.42
C GLY A 568 -6.33 8.47 -37.08
N PHE A 569 -5.00 8.67 -37.04
CA PHE A 569 -4.24 8.75 -35.79
C PHE A 569 -3.00 9.63 -35.87
N GLU A 570 -2.62 10.17 -34.71
CA GLU A 570 -1.35 10.84 -34.46
C GLU A 570 -0.86 10.44 -33.07
N VAL A 571 0.36 9.90 -33.01
CA VAL A 571 1.01 9.49 -31.76
C VAL A 571 2.34 10.26 -31.59
N PRO A 572 2.75 10.60 -30.36
CA PRO A 572 3.91 11.46 -30.14
C PRO A 572 5.23 10.74 -30.37
N ALA A 573 6.33 11.51 -30.28
CA ALA A 573 7.67 10.96 -30.25
C ALA A 573 7.83 9.86 -29.17
N GLY A 574 8.69 8.89 -29.47
CA GLY A 574 8.94 7.75 -28.61
C GLY A 574 7.94 6.61 -28.70
N SER A 575 6.93 6.73 -29.57
CA SER A 575 5.94 5.68 -29.84
C SER A 575 6.59 4.48 -30.52
N PHE A 576 5.97 3.32 -30.35
CA PHE A 576 6.53 2.05 -30.78
C PHE A 576 5.96 1.63 -32.13
N LEU A 577 6.83 1.24 -33.05
CA LEU A 577 6.49 0.72 -34.37
C LEU A 577 6.92 -0.74 -34.40
N VAL A 578 5.96 -1.65 -34.39
CA VAL A 578 6.20 -3.10 -34.31
C VAL A 578 5.91 -3.69 -35.68
N LYS A 579 6.85 -4.42 -36.26
CA LYS A 579 6.60 -5.15 -37.51
C LYS A 579 5.47 -6.14 -37.31
N ASN A 580 4.45 -6.02 -38.14
CA ASN A 580 3.22 -6.79 -37.97
C ASN A 580 3.41 -8.24 -38.45
N GLY A 581 2.65 -9.16 -37.85
CA GLY A 581 2.62 -10.56 -38.21
C GLY A 581 1.68 -11.36 -37.29
N PRO A 582 1.34 -12.62 -37.61
CA PRO A 582 0.33 -13.37 -36.86
C PRO A 582 0.63 -13.53 -35.36
N ALA A 583 1.89 -13.77 -34.99
CA ALA A 583 2.31 -13.88 -33.58
C ALA A 583 2.17 -12.55 -32.84
N VAL A 584 2.64 -11.46 -33.46
CA VAL A 584 2.51 -10.09 -32.93
C VAL A 584 1.05 -9.72 -32.72
N GLN A 585 0.18 -10.00 -33.69
CA GLN A 585 -1.26 -9.73 -33.58
C GLN A 585 -1.90 -10.50 -32.42
N LYS A 586 -1.54 -11.78 -32.22
CA LYS A 586 -2.04 -12.58 -31.10
C LYS A 586 -1.66 -11.96 -29.75
N THR A 587 -0.39 -11.59 -29.59
CA THR A 587 0.10 -10.96 -28.35
C THR A 587 -0.57 -9.61 -28.14
N LEU A 588 -0.62 -8.77 -29.17
CA LEU A 588 -1.29 -7.47 -29.13
C LEU A 588 -2.79 -7.56 -28.82
N GLN A 589 -3.50 -8.56 -29.35
CA GLN A 589 -4.91 -8.82 -29.02
C GLN A 589 -5.08 -9.10 -27.52
N ALA A 590 -4.23 -9.95 -26.93
CA ALA A 590 -4.31 -10.26 -25.50
C ALA A 590 -4.11 -9.01 -24.62
N TYR A 591 -3.20 -8.10 -25.00
CA TYR A 591 -3.00 -6.84 -24.28
C TYR A 591 -4.11 -5.82 -24.56
N ALA A 592 -4.65 -5.79 -25.78
CA ALA A 592 -5.81 -4.97 -26.13
C ALA A 592 -7.04 -5.37 -25.32
N ASP A 593 -7.33 -6.67 -25.19
CA ASP A 593 -8.44 -7.19 -24.39
C ASP A 593 -8.24 -6.96 -22.89
N LYS A 594 -7.01 -7.16 -22.38
CA LYS A 594 -6.71 -7.03 -20.96
C LYS A 594 -6.72 -5.57 -20.48
N HIS A 595 -6.25 -4.64 -21.29
CA HIS A 595 -5.99 -3.26 -20.87
C HIS A 595 -6.80 -2.20 -21.62
N GLY A 596 -7.68 -2.60 -22.56
CA GLY A 596 -8.37 -1.65 -23.44
C GLY A 596 -7.39 -0.88 -24.34
N LEU A 597 -6.28 -1.50 -24.72
CA LEU A 597 -5.22 -0.85 -25.48
C LEU A 597 -5.66 -0.62 -26.93
N ARG A 598 -5.56 0.63 -27.40
CA ARG A 598 -5.78 0.99 -28.80
C ARG A 598 -4.49 0.83 -29.60
N ILE A 599 -4.57 0.11 -30.71
CA ILE A 599 -3.43 -0.20 -31.58
C ILE A 599 -3.76 0.26 -32.99
N TYR A 600 -2.82 0.95 -33.62
CA TYR A 600 -3.02 1.50 -34.96
C TYR A 600 -2.24 0.72 -36.01
N GLY A 601 -2.81 0.59 -37.21
CA GLY A 601 -2.11 -0.01 -38.35
C GLY A 601 -1.34 1.04 -39.15
N PHE A 602 -0.16 0.69 -39.64
CA PHE A 602 0.65 1.57 -40.47
C PHE A 602 1.42 0.80 -41.56
N SER A 603 1.39 1.29 -42.79
CA SER A 603 1.88 0.54 -43.95
C SER A 603 3.35 0.77 -44.25
N ASP A 604 3.89 1.97 -44.00
CA ASP A 604 5.28 2.30 -44.29
C ASP A 604 5.88 3.21 -43.22
N ILE A 605 7.00 2.78 -42.66
CA ILE A 605 7.77 3.54 -41.65
C ILE A 605 9.08 4.10 -42.21
N ALA A 606 9.39 3.93 -43.50
CA ALA A 606 10.69 4.28 -44.08
C ALA A 606 11.07 5.74 -43.80
N ALA A 607 10.13 6.67 -44.00
CA ALA A 607 10.30 8.09 -43.76
C ALA A 607 10.28 8.51 -42.28
N VAL A 608 9.88 7.62 -41.35
CA VAL A 608 9.82 7.94 -39.92
C VAL A 608 11.22 7.86 -39.30
N PRO A 609 11.75 8.96 -38.73
CA PRO A 609 12.97 8.90 -37.94
C PRO A 609 12.76 8.00 -36.73
N LYS A 610 13.58 6.96 -36.60
CA LYS A 610 13.38 5.90 -35.60
C LYS A 610 14.71 5.29 -35.15
N ALA A 611 14.65 4.47 -34.10
CA ALA A 611 15.75 3.64 -33.63
C ALA A 611 15.22 2.23 -33.31
N SER A 612 16.03 1.19 -33.53
CA SER A 612 15.64 -0.17 -33.12
C SER A 612 15.70 -0.32 -31.60
N ILE A 613 14.77 -1.07 -31.03
CA ILE A 613 14.77 -1.47 -29.62
C ILE A 613 15.08 -2.97 -29.56
N LYS A 614 16.01 -3.35 -28.68
CA LYS A 614 16.32 -4.74 -28.37
C LYS A 614 15.72 -5.11 -27.02
N ASN A 615 15.40 -6.38 -26.81
CA ASN A 615 14.99 -6.88 -25.49
C ASN A 615 16.12 -6.67 -24.47
N PRO A 616 15.96 -5.79 -23.47
CA PRO A 616 17.05 -5.47 -22.54
C PRO A 616 17.20 -6.58 -21.48
N ARG A 617 18.44 -6.91 -21.12
CA ARG A 617 18.74 -7.70 -19.93
C ARG A 617 18.85 -6.76 -18.73
N ILE A 618 17.86 -6.83 -17.84
CA ILE A 618 17.69 -5.89 -16.73
C ILE A 618 18.19 -6.52 -15.44
N GLY A 619 19.13 -5.85 -14.77
CA GLY A 619 19.52 -6.15 -13.40
C GLY A 619 18.85 -5.19 -12.42
N LEU A 620 18.30 -5.69 -11.33
CA LEU A 620 17.73 -4.89 -10.24
C LEU A 620 18.54 -5.14 -8.97
N TYR A 621 19.17 -4.10 -8.44
CA TYR A 621 19.94 -4.21 -7.21
C TYR A 621 19.03 -4.42 -6.00
N GLN A 622 19.34 -5.42 -5.18
CA GLN A 622 18.69 -5.69 -3.90
C GLN A 622 19.76 -5.88 -2.82
N SER A 623 19.88 -4.91 -1.93
CA SER A 623 20.75 -5.01 -0.77
C SER A 623 20.23 -6.05 0.25
N TRP A 624 21.06 -6.39 1.23
CA TRP A 624 20.66 -7.18 2.40
C TRP A 624 20.15 -6.30 3.55
N ARG A 625 19.53 -5.16 3.24
CA ARG A 625 19.02 -4.18 4.20
C ARG A 625 17.51 -3.95 4.08
N SER A 626 16.78 -4.93 3.55
CA SER A 626 15.31 -4.93 3.52
C SER A 626 14.73 -3.66 2.87
N ASN A 627 15.22 -3.33 1.68
CA ASN A 627 14.79 -2.16 0.92
C ASN A 627 13.35 -2.32 0.38
N MET A 628 12.44 -1.45 0.82
CA MET A 628 11.03 -1.47 0.38
C MET A 628 10.83 -0.84 -1.01
N ASP A 629 11.59 0.19 -1.38
CA ASP A 629 11.50 0.78 -2.73
C ASP A 629 11.96 -0.22 -3.80
N GLU A 630 12.95 -1.06 -3.49
CA GLU A 630 13.31 -2.22 -4.32
C GLU A 630 12.12 -3.13 -4.54
N GLY A 631 11.41 -3.49 -3.47
CA GLY A 631 10.28 -4.40 -3.56
C GLY A 631 9.08 -3.80 -4.31
N TRP A 632 8.83 -2.49 -4.19
CA TRP A 632 7.85 -1.79 -5.02
C TRP A 632 8.29 -1.66 -6.48
N THR A 633 9.59 -1.51 -6.73
CA THR A 633 10.14 -1.57 -8.10
C THR A 633 9.88 -2.93 -8.71
N ARG A 634 10.12 -4.03 -7.98
CA ARG A 634 9.77 -5.38 -8.42
C ARG A 634 8.28 -5.52 -8.69
N TYR A 635 7.41 -4.99 -7.83
CA TYR A 635 5.96 -5.02 -8.06
C TYR A 635 5.59 -4.40 -9.41
N VAL A 636 6.10 -3.21 -9.71
CA VAL A 636 5.79 -2.53 -10.99
C VAL A 636 6.31 -3.35 -12.18
N LEU A 637 7.51 -3.91 -12.09
CA LEU A 637 8.05 -4.77 -13.15
C LEU A 637 7.19 -6.04 -13.33
N ASP A 638 6.79 -6.72 -12.25
CA ASP A 638 5.97 -7.93 -12.28
C ASP A 638 4.54 -7.66 -12.78
N ASP A 639 3.87 -6.61 -12.30
CA ASP A 639 2.52 -6.20 -12.74
C ASP A 639 2.51 -5.90 -14.25
N MET A 640 3.58 -5.27 -14.73
CA MET A 640 3.77 -4.95 -16.15
C MET A 640 4.35 -6.12 -16.96
N GLY A 641 4.68 -7.25 -16.34
CA GLY A 641 5.25 -8.43 -16.98
C GLY A 641 6.64 -8.20 -17.58
N ILE A 642 7.47 -7.36 -16.97
CA ILE A 642 8.83 -7.01 -17.40
C ILE A 642 9.84 -7.92 -16.67
N PRO A 643 10.64 -8.72 -17.39
CA PRO A 643 11.61 -9.61 -16.75
C PRO A 643 12.81 -8.82 -16.19
N TYR A 644 13.28 -9.22 -15.03
CA TYR A 644 14.51 -8.71 -14.41
C TYR A 644 15.26 -9.85 -13.70
N THR A 645 16.53 -9.60 -13.39
CA THR A 645 17.33 -10.43 -12.51
C THR A 645 17.65 -9.65 -11.25
N THR A 646 17.26 -10.16 -10.09
CA THR A 646 17.68 -9.63 -8.80
C THR A 646 19.20 -9.80 -8.62
N MET A 647 19.88 -8.73 -8.23
CA MET A 647 21.32 -8.67 -8.02
C MET A 647 21.62 -8.28 -6.58
N HIS A 648 22.04 -9.24 -5.77
CA HIS A 648 22.62 -8.96 -4.45
C HIS A 648 24.07 -8.51 -4.54
N ASN A 649 24.64 -8.10 -3.40
CA ASN A 649 26.02 -7.61 -3.28
C ASN A 649 27.06 -8.45 -4.02
N ASP A 650 26.98 -9.78 -3.93
CA ASP A 650 27.97 -10.68 -4.54
C ASP A 650 27.89 -10.74 -6.07
N ALA A 651 26.76 -10.33 -6.68
CA ALA A 651 26.65 -10.19 -8.13
C ALA A 651 27.57 -9.08 -8.68
N PHE A 652 28.14 -8.24 -7.82
CA PHE A 652 29.08 -7.17 -8.16
C PHE A 652 30.54 -7.50 -7.82
N LYS A 653 30.80 -8.71 -7.30
CA LYS A 653 32.15 -9.15 -6.92
C LYS A 653 32.66 -10.19 -7.92
N GLY A 654 33.87 -10.00 -8.43
CA GLY A 654 34.56 -10.97 -9.26
C GLY A 654 35.15 -12.11 -8.44
N THR A 655 35.81 -13.05 -9.11
CA THR A 655 36.66 -14.02 -8.42
C THR A 655 38.11 -13.57 -8.51
N LYS A 656 38.98 -14.14 -7.67
CA LYS A 656 40.43 -13.86 -7.71
C LYS A 656 41.03 -14.05 -9.12
N ASP A 657 40.48 -14.97 -9.90
CA ASP A 657 41.01 -15.37 -11.21
C ASP A 657 40.25 -14.76 -12.40
N LYS A 658 39.10 -14.12 -12.19
CA LYS A 658 38.28 -13.52 -13.25
C LYS A 658 37.63 -12.22 -12.78
N LYS A 659 38.03 -11.12 -13.42
CA LYS A 659 37.34 -9.82 -13.29
C LYS A 659 35.90 -9.96 -13.74
N LEU A 660 34.98 -9.38 -12.96
CA LEU A 660 33.56 -9.37 -13.27
C LEU A 660 33.29 -8.51 -14.50
N ASP A 661 32.55 -9.07 -15.46
CA ASP A 661 32.01 -8.34 -16.60
C ASP A 661 30.48 -8.31 -16.51
N LEU A 662 29.96 -7.23 -15.94
CA LEU A 662 28.51 -7.00 -15.82
C LEU A 662 27.84 -6.85 -17.19
N ARG A 663 28.56 -6.32 -18.20
CA ARG A 663 28.00 -6.08 -19.54
C ARG A 663 27.70 -7.38 -20.27
N ALA A 664 28.42 -8.46 -19.94
CA ALA A 664 28.14 -9.80 -20.44
C ALA A 664 26.78 -10.34 -19.99
N GLY A 665 26.22 -9.89 -18.86
CA GLY A 665 24.92 -10.32 -18.33
C GLY A 665 23.80 -9.29 -18.52
N PHE A 666 24.14 -8.00 -18.51
CA PHE A 666 23.17 -6.92 -18.40
C PHE A 666 23.36 -5.84 -19.46
N ASP A 667 22.25 -5.18 -19.80
CA ASP A 667 22.21 -3.97 -20.63
C ASP A 667 21.82 -2.75 -19.79
N VAL A 668 20.97 -2.96 -18.77
CA VAL A 668 20.52 -1.93 -17.84
C VAL A 668 20.64 -2.47 -16.42
N ILE A 669 21.17 -1.67 -15.51
CA ILE A 669 21.20 -1.97 -14.06
C ILE A 669 20.48 -0.84 -13.34
N VAL A 670 19.47 -1.20 -12.56
CA VAL A 670 18.63 -0.28 -11.77
C VAL A 670 19.04 -0.37 -10.30
N PHE A 671 19.32 0.77 -9.70
CA PHE A 671 19.46 0.96 -8.26
C PHE A 671 18.21 1.69 -7.74
N PRO A 672 17.34 0.99 -6.97
CA PRO A 672 16.22 1.59 -6.25
C PRO A 672 16.66 2.67 -5.25
N ASP A 673 15.71 3.39 -4.66
CA ASP A 673 15.99 4.36 -3.61
C ASP A 673 16.72 3.70 -2.44
N GLU A 674 18.00 4.02 -2.27
CA GLU A 674 18.83 3.55 -1.17
C GLU A 674 20.03 4.49 -0.98
N ASP A 675 20.42 4.70 0.27
CA ASP A 675 21.60 5.51 0.57
C ASP A 675 22.87 4.92 -0.06
N ALA A 676 23.71 5.80 -0.59
CA ALA A 676 24.91 5.42 -1.32
C ALA A 676 25.93 4.65 -0.46
N ASP A 677 26.02 4.95 0.84
CA ASP A 677 26.93 4.25 1.75
C ASP A 677 26.38 2.87 2.12
N ILE A 678 25.05 2.70 2.21
CA ILE A 678 24.41 1.39 2.32
C ILE A 678 24.72 0.54 1.08
N ILE A 679 24.51 1.08 -0.12
CA ILE A 679 24.81 0.35 -1.37
C ILE A 679 26.28 -0.11 -1.39
N LYS A 680 27.19 0.78 -1.03
CA LYS A 680 28.64 0.53 -1.12
C LYS A 680 29.15 -0.40 -0.03
N THR A 681 28.71 -0.21 1.22
CA THR A 681 29.33 -0.83 2.41
C THR A 681 28.38 -1.73 3.20
N GLY A 682 27.09 -1.73 2.87
CA GLY A 682 26.04 -2.34 3.66
C GLY A 682 25.76 -1.61 4.97
N LYS A 683 26.25 -0.39 5.17
CA LYS A 683 26.12 0.35 6.43
C LYS A 683 25.61 1.75 6.18
N VAL A 684 24.74 2.20 7.07
CA VAL A 684 24.35 3.61 7.16
C VAL A 684 25.54 4.40 7.69
N ASP A 685 25.66 5.66 7.26
CA ASP A 685 26.57 6.63 7.88
C ASP A 685 26.37 6.63 9.41
N PRO A 686 27.40 6.32 10.22
CA PRO A 686 27.29 6.30 11.68
C PRO A 686 26.86 7.62 12.32
N THR A 687 27.01 8.74 11.59
CA THR A 687 26.60 10.08 12.03
C THR A 687 25.15 10.41 11.68
N SER A 688 24.49 9.56 10.88
CA SER A 688 23.07 9.71 10.55
C SER A 688 22.20 9.55 11.81
N GLU A 689 21.16 10.37 11.94
CA GLU A 689 20.14 10.21 12.99
C GLU A 689 19.44 8.85 12.90
N TYR A 690 19.45 8.23 11.72
CA TYR A 690 18.86 6.93 11.45
C TYR A 690 19.81 5.75 11.71
N ALA A 691 21.10 6.00 11.97
CA ALA A 691 22.08 4.95 12.20
C ALA A 691 21.65 3.98 13.31
N ARG A 692 20.95 4.50 14.34
CA ARG A 692 20.39 3.71 15.46
C ARG A 692 19.38 2.64 15.04
N TYR A 693 18.67 2.85 13.92
CA TYR A 693 17.71 1.89 13.38
C TYR A 693 18.38 0.82 12.50
N SER A 694 19.65 1.02 12.14
CA SER A 694 20.43 0.11 11.29
C SER A 694 21.52 -0.63 12.06
N MET A 695 21.48 -0.61 13.40
CA MET A 695 22.41 -1.33 14.30
C MET A 695 22.12 -2.84 14.42
N GLY A 696 21.49 -3.43 13.40
CA GLY A 696 21.24 -4.87 13.35
C GLY A 696 22.55 -5.66 13.28
N ASN A 697 22.58 -6.83 13.91
CA ASN A 697 23.68 -7.77 13.75
C ASN A 697 23.20 -8.82 12.74
N TRP A 698 23.75 -8.81 11.52
CA TRP A 698 23.40 -9.80 10.50
C TRP A 698 24.43 -10.93 10.45
N PRO A 699 24.00 -12.15 10.10
CA PRO A 699 24.91 -13.22 9.74
C PRO A 699 25.88 -12.80 8.63
N PRO A 700 27.14 -13.30 8.61
CA PRO A 700 28.19 -12.78 7.74
C PRO A 700 27.86 -12.87 6.25
N GLU A 701 27.04 -13.84 5.85
CA GLU A 701 26.56 -14.02 4.48
C GLU A 701 25.64 -12.89 3.99
N TYR A 702 25.10 -12.07 4.90
CA TYR A 702 24.22 -10.93 4.60
C TYR A 702 24.87 -9.57 4.91
N GLU A 703 26.19 -9.54 5.09
CA GLU A 703 26.94 -8.33 5.42
C GLU A 703 27.61 -7.70 4.18
N GLY A 704 28.02 -6.44 4.34
CA GLY A 704 28.74 -5.66 3.33
C GLY A 704 27.84 -5.06 2.24
N GLY A 705 28.46 -4.40 1.26
CA GLY A 705 27.80 -3.87 0.07
C GLY A 705 28.45 -4.37 -1.22
N ILE A 706 28.34 -3.59 -2.30
CA ILE A 706 29.04 -3.88 -3.57
C ILE A 706 30.56 -3.61 -3.47
N GLU A 707 30.98 -2.84 -2.46
CA GLU A 707 32.36 -2.46 -2.17
C GLU A 707 33.05 -1.72 -3.33
N LYS A 708 34.33 -1.39 -3.14
CA LYS A 708 35.15 -0.75 -4.19
C LYS A 708 35.19 -1.57 -5.47
N GLU A 709 35.27 -2.89 -5.37
CA GLU A 709 35.30 -3.78 -6.53
C GLU A 709 34.02 -3.66 -7.38
N GLY A 710 32.84 -3.68 -6.73
CA GLY A 710 31.58 -3.52 -7.43
C GLY A 710 31.40 -2.14 -8.05
N VAL A 711 31.90 -1.08 -7.40
CA VAL A 711 31.94 0.26 -8.00
C VAL A 711 32.79 0.29 -9.28
N GLU A 712 33.97 -0.34 -9.27
CA GLU A 712 34.82 -0.41 -10.46
C GLU A 712 34.20 -1.28 -11.56
N ALA A 713 33.48 -2.35 -11.20
CA ALA A 713 32.69 -3.14 -12.16
C ALA A 713 31.55 -2.32 -12.79
N LEU A 714 30.86 -1.48 -12.00
CA LEU A 714 29.85 -0.56 -12.50
C LEU A 714 30.42 0.50 -13.44
N LYS A 715 31.60 1.05 -13.11
CA LYS A 715 32.31 1.96 -14.03
C LYS A 715 32.60 1.26 -15.34
N ALA A 716 33.22 0.08 -15.31
CA ALA A 716 33.50 -0.70 -16.51
C ALA A 716 32.23 -1.02 -17.32
N PHE A 717 31.12 -1.34 -16.65
CA PHE A 717 29.82 -1.56 -17.28
C PHE A 717 29.32 -0.34 -18.06
N VAL A 718 29.33 0.85 -17.45
CA VAL A 718 28.92 2.09 -18.10
C VAL A 718 29.89 2.43 -19.24
N GLU A 719 31.20 2.30 -19.04
CA GLU A 719 32.19 2.57 -20.10
C GLU A 719 32.04 1.65 -21.32
N ALA A 720 31.54 0.42 -21.10
CA ALA A 720 31.22 -0.55 -22.14
C ALA A 720 29.82 -0.35 -22.78
N GLY A 721 29.15 0.77 -22.54
CA GLY A 721 27.84 1.08 -23.13
C GLY A 721 26.64 0.62 -22.32
N GLY A 722 26.83 0.20 -21.07
CA GLY A 722 25.76 -0.10 -20.14
C GLY A 722 24.99 1.14 -19.69
N ILE A 723 23.74 0.94 -19.26
CA ILE A 723 22.88 2.00 -18.71
C ILE A 723 22.72 1.77 -17.21
N LEU A 724 23.22 2.71 -16.40
CA LEU A 724 23.00 2.74 -14.96
C LEU A 724 21.82 3.67 -14.66
N VAL A 725 20.77 3.15 -14.00
CA VAL A 725 19.61 3.93 -13.58
C VAL A 725 19.64 4.03 -12.05
N THR A 726 19.61 5.25 -11.53
CA THR A 726 19.61 5.49 -10.08
C THR A 726 18.35 6.26 -9.69
N LEU A 727 17.61 5.72 -8.71
CA LEU A 727 16.38 6.32 -8.20
C LEU A 727 16.67 7.01 -6.87
N ASN A 728 16.18 8.26 -6.75
CA ASN A 728 16.26 9.09 -5.56
C ASN A 728 17.63 9.08 -4.89
N ASN A 729 17.77 8.57 -3.65
CA ASN A 729 19.03 8.60 -2.90
C ASN A 729 20.15 7.76 -3.54
N ALA A 730 19.82 6.78 -4.39
CA ALA A 730 20.85 6.04 -5.14
C ALA A 730 21.59 6.93 -6.15
N CYS A 731 21.04 8.11 -6.51
CA CYS A 731 21.80 9.12 -7.26
C CYS A 731 23.08 9.54 -6.51
N GLY A 732 23.09 9.45 -5.18
CA GLY A 732 24.27 9.66 -4.34
C GLY A 732 25.45 8.78 -4.71
N LEU A 733 25.22 7.53 -5.14
CA LEU A 733 26.28 6.63 -5.62
C LEU A 733 26.92 7.21 -6.88
N ALA A 734 26.11 7.69 -7.83
CA ALA A 734 26.61 8.34 -9.04
C ALA A 734 27.40 9.62 -8.72
N PHE A 735 26.90 10.46 -7.81
CA PHE A 735 27.60 11.69 -7.40
C PHE A 735 28.97 11.40 -6.80
N LYS A 736 29.05 10.43 -5.86
CA LYS A 736 30.28 10.06 -5.15
C LYS A 736 31.29 9.39 -6.07
N GLU A 737 30.86 8.45 -6.92
CA GLU A 737 31.77 7.53 -7.63
C GLU A 737 32.03 7.89 -9.10
N PHE A 738 31.10 8.56 -9.78
CA PHE A 738 31.23 8.93 -11.19
C PHE A 738 31.42 10.44 -11.41
N GLN A 739 30.96 11.27 -10.47
CA GLN A 739 31.03 12.73 -10.54
C GLN A 739 30.41 13.30 -11.84
N PRO A 740 29.15 12.94 -12.18
CA PRO A 740 28.47 13.50 -13.35
C PRO A 740 28.35 15.03 -13.24
N PRO A 741 28.07 15.75 -14.35
CA PRO A 741 27.80 17.20 -14.37
C PRO A 741 26.43 17.58 -13.72
N ALA A 742 26.11 16.96 -12.59
CA ALA A 742 24.93 17.15 -11.76
C ALA A 742 25.25 16.81 -10.29
N ARG A 743 24.60 17.49 -9.35
CA ARG A 743 24.68 17.21 -7.90
C ARG A 743 23.39 17.56 -7.18
N ASN A 744 23.19 16.98 -5.99
CA ASN A 744 22.10 17.37 -5.10
C ASN A 744 22.25 18.85 -4.68
N ALA A 745 21.26 19.67 -5.01
CA ALA A 745 21.19 21.09 -4.65
C ALA A 745 20.75 21.30 -3.19
N LEU A 746 20.14 20.29 -2.56
CA LEU A 746 19.55 20.36 -1.23
C LEU A 746 20.46 19.81 -0.12
N GLU A 747 21.56 19.14 -0.45
CA GLU A 747 22.43 18.39 0.49
C GLU A 747 22.89 19.20 1.73
N LYS A 748 23.01 20.53 1.60
CA LYS A 748 23.45 21.43 2.68
C LYS A 748 22.44 22.52 2.99
N VAL A 749 21.19 22.33 2.59
CA VAL A 749 20.11 23.27 2.87
C VAL A 749 19.51 22.91 4.22
N ASP A 750 19.47 23.90 5.12
CA ASP A 750 18.89 23.73 6.44
C ASP A 750 17.36 23.47 6.37
N ARG A 751 16.86 22.57 7.22
CA ARG A 751 15.42 22.21 7.25
C ARG A 751 14.49 23.38 7.56
N SER A 752 14.97 24.45 8.20
CA SER A 752 14.19 25.68 8.40
C SER A 752 14.03 26.51 7.12
N LYS A 753 14.88 26.28 6.11
CA LYS A 753 14.83 26.97 4.81
C LYS A 753 14.13 26.16 3.74
N PHE A 754 14.32 24.84 3.74
CA PHE A 754 13.61 23.93 2.85
C PHE A 754 13.05 22.76 3.64
N PHE A 755 11.74 22.55 3.55
CA PHE A 755 11.08 21.39 4.13
C PHE A 755 9.93 20.97 3.24
N CYS A 756 10.01 19.76 2.71
CA CYS A 756 8.97 19.16 1.89
C CYS A 756 8.76 17.73 2.40
N PRO A 757 7.79 17.50 3.30
CA PRO A 757 7.33 16.14 3.56
C PRO A 757 6.68 15.56 2.30
N THR A 758 6.38 14.27 2.30
CA THR A 758 5.84 13.59 1.11
C THR A 758 4.66 14.33 0.50
N SER A 759 4.90 14.92 -0.68
CA SER A 759 4.02 15.86 -1.36
C SER A 759 4.14 15.71 -2.87
N LEU A 760 3.12 16.16 -3.60
CA LEU A 760 3.11 16.15 -5.06
C LEU A 760 3.58 17.51 -5.58
N LEU A 761 4.70 17.50 -6.31
CA LEU A 761 5.31 18.70 -6.89
C LEU A 761 5.18 18.71 -8.42
N GLN A 762 4.94 19.88 -8.99
CA GLN A 762 4.84 20.07 -10.43
C GLN A 762 6.22 20.09 -11.08
N ILE A 763 6.45 19.15 -11.99
CA ILE A 763 7.61 19.12 -12.87
C ILE A 763 7.23 19.48 -14.31
N VAL A 764 8.15 20.14 -15.01
CA VAL A 764 8.10 20.41 -16.44
C VAL A 764 9.05 19.43 -17.15
N VAL A 765 8.50 18.61 -18.04
CA VAL A 765 9.19 17.52 -18.75
C VAL A 765 9.44 17.91 -20.20
N ASP A 766 10.67 17.73 -20.65
CA ASP A 766 11.01 17.73 -22.08
C ASP A 766 10.69 16.36 -22.67
N ASN A 767 9.50 16.26 -23.28
CA ASN A 767 9.00 15.05 -23.90
C ASN A 767 9.55 14.79 -25.31
N THR A 768 10.55 15.56 -25.75
CA THR A 768 11.30 15.33 -27.00
C THR A 768 12.58 14.52 -26.78
N ILE A 769 12.99 14.32 -25.53
CA ILE A 769 14.15 13.53 -25.14
C ILE A 769 13.71 12.10 -24.78
N PRO A 770 14.50 11.04 -25.08
CA PRO A 770 14.06 9.67 -24.87
C PRO A 770 13.52 9.31 -23.48
N LEU A 771 14.07 9.90 -22.41
CA LEU A 771 13.58 9.68 -21.05
C LEU A 771 12.25 10.39 -20.75
N GLY A 772 11.91 11.45 -21.48
CA GLY A 772 10.64 12.18 -21.36
C GLY A 772 9.56 11.71 -22.34
N TYR A 773 9.87 10.77 -23.23
CA TYR A 773 8.90 10.27 -24.22
C TYR A 773 7.60 9.79 -23.56
N GLY A 774 6.48 10.21 -24.14
CA GLY A 774 5.14 9.84 -23.68
C GLY A 774 4.70 10.51 -22.36
N MET A 775 5.53 11.32 -21.72
CA MET A 775 5.14 12.10 -20.53
C MET A 775 4.32 13.33 -20.93
N GLN A 776 3.45 13.78 -20.01
CA GLN A 776 2.86 15.11 -20.10
C GLN A 776 3.94 16.16 -19.84
N GLN A 777 3.87 17.28 -20.56
CA GLN A 777 4.82 18.38 -20.37
C GLN A 777 4.77 18.93 -18.95
N LYS A 778 3.59 19.02 -18.33
CA LYS A 778 3.44 19.26 -16.89
C LYS A 778 2.98 17.97 -16.24
N SER A 779 3.75 17.47 -15.29
CA SER A 779 3.47 16.23 -14.57
C SER A 779 3.60 16.45 -13.06
N ALA A 780 2.94 15.62 -12.25
CA ALA A 780 3.13 15.61 -10.81
C ALA A 780 4.15 14.54 -10.42
N ALA A 781 5.20 14.94 -9.71
CA ALA A 781 6.18 14.03 -9.11
C ALA A 781 5.89 13.88 -7.62
N MET A 782 5.87 12.65 -7.12
CA MET A 782 5.85 12.40 -5.68
C MET A 782 7.24 12.69 -5.11
N PHE A 783 7.35 13.76 -4.34
CA PHE A 783 8.57 14.13 -3.63
C PHE A 783 8.53 13.47 -2.26
N SER A 784 9.14 12.28 -2.13
CA SER A 784 9.30 11.53 -0.88
C SER A 784 10.79 11.45 -0.59
N ASP A 785 11.28 12.27 0.34
CA ASP A 785 12.72 12.51 0.56
C ASP A 785 13.48 12.72 -0.77
N GLY A 786 12.87 13.51 -1.66
CA GLY A 786 13.32 13.73 -3.01
C GLY A 786 14.55 14.63 -3.11
N LEU A 787 15.13 14.67 -4.31
CA LEU A 787 16.26 15.51 -4.68
C LEU A 787 15.84 16.65 -5.62
N ALA A 788 16.55 17.77 -5.51
CA ALA A 788 16.63 18.78 -6.54
C ALA A 788 18.05 18.82 -7.08
N LEU A 789 18.24 18.85 -8.39
CA LEU A 789 19.55 18.70 -9.01
C LEU A 789 20.02 20.02 -9.61
N SER A 790 21.23 20.46 -9.25
CA SER A 790 21.94 21.51 -9.96
C SER A 790 22.85 20.87 -11.01
N THR A 791 22.84 21.38 -12.25
CA THR A 791 23.68 20.88 -13.35
C THR A 791 24.63 21.96 -13.85
N TRP A 792 25.73 21.57 -14.48
CA TRP A 792 26.71 22.49 -15.07
C TRP A 792 27.20 21.97 -16.43
N PHE A 793 28.08 22.73 -17.08
CA PHE A 793 28.66 22.35 -18.36
C PHE A 793 29.52 21.07 -18.21
N PRO A 794 29.40 20.07 -19.11
CA PRO A 794 30.21 18.86 -19.04
C PRO A 794 31.72 19.13 -18.91
N PRO A 795 32.42 18.50 -17.96
CA PRO A 795 33.82 18.83 -17.66
C PRO A 795 34.81 18.33 -18.71
N SER A 796 34.42 17.38 -19.56
CA SER A 796 35.24 16.83 -20.65
C SER A 796 34.36 16.36 -21.82
N ALA A 797 34.98 16.00 -22.94
CA ALA A 797 34.30 15.42 -24.10
C ALA A 797 33.70 14.02 -23.83
N ASP A 798 34.12 13.36 -22.74
CA ASP A 798 33.55 12.07 -22.33
C ASP A 798 32.14 12.20 -21.74
N TRP A 799 31.73 13.43 -21.39
CA TRP A 799 30.45 13.71 -20.76
C TRP A 799 29.49 14.42 -21.69
N SER A 800 28.23 13.99 -21.66
CA SER A 800 27.10 14.81 -22.11
C SER A 800 26.02 14.84 -21.05
N ARG A 801 25.19 15.88 -21.06
CA ARG A 801 24.16 16.13 -20.06
C ARG A 801 22.93 16.73 -20.72
N LYS A 802 21.76 16.15 -20.47
CA LYS A 802 20.46 16.70 -20.82
C LYS A 802 19.57 16.74 -19.57
N VAL A 803 18.94 17.88 -19.32
CA VAL A 803 17.92 17.99 -18.27
C VAL A 803 16.60 17.54 -18.88
N VAL A 804 16.03 16.47 -18.35
CA VAL A 804 14.81 15.84 -18.88
C VAL A 804 13.58 16.42 -18.20
N ALA A 805 13.66 16.68 -16.91
CA ALA A 805 12.60 17.31 -16.14
C ALA A 805 13.17 18.34 -15.18
N THR A 806 12.43 19.42 -14.96
CA THR A 806 12.73 20.46 -13.97
C THR A 806 11.53 20.66 -13.05
N TYR A 807 11.76 21.02 -11.79
CA TYR A 807 10.68 21.59 -10.99
C TYR A 807 10.24 22.92 -11.57
N SER A 808 8.95 23.22 -11.50
CA SER A 808 8.37 24.42 -12.09
C SER A 808 9.02 25.71 -11.59
N GLU A 809 8.93 26.80 -12.35
CA GLU A 809 9.47 28.10 -11.93
C GLU A 809 8.67 28.74 -10.79
N SER A 810 7.38 28.42 -10.72
CA SER A 810 6.42 28.85 -9.69
C SER A 810 5.33 27.80 -9.58
N ASP A 811 4.54 27.88 -8.50
CA ASP A 811 3.46 26.96 -8.17
C ASP A 811 3.97 25.51 -8.14
N VAL A 812 5.13 25.30 -7.51
CA VAL A 812 5.79 23.99 -7.46
C VAL A 812 4.94 23.00 -6.68
N LEU A 813 4.31 23.42 -5.58
CA LEU A 813 3.44 22.54 -4.79
C LEU A 813 2.08 22.35 -5.47
N LEU A 814 1.71 21.11 -5.78
CA LEU A 814 0.36 20.76 -6.27
C LEU A 814 -0.56 20.25 -5.15
N SER A 815 -0.02 19.47 -4.22
CA SER A 815 -0.77 18.86 -3.11
C SER A 815 0.18 18.45 -1.99
N GLY A 816 -0.12 18.82 -0.75
CA GLY A 816 0.69 18.55 0.44
C GLY A 816 1.25 19.82 1.08
N TRP A 817 2.57 19.86 1.33
CA TRP A 817 3.25 21.02 1.91
C TRP A 817 4.68 21.18 1.37
N LEU A 818 5.05 22.43 1.07
CA LEU A 818 6.38 22.83 0.66
C LEU A 818 6.75 24.14 1.34
N LEU A 819 7.85 24.14 2.09
CA LEU A 819 8.58 25.31 2.57
C LEU A 819 9.85 25.48 1.73
N GLY A 820 10.13 26.69 1.27
CA GLY A 820 11.35 26.99 0.50
C GLY A 820 11.24 26.68 -1.00
N GLU A 821 10.10 26.98 -1.63
CA GLU A 821 9.86 26.74 -3.05
C GLU A 821 10.97 27.28 -3.96
N ASP A 822 11.54 28.44 -3.62
CA ASP A 822 12.64 29.09 -4.34
C ASP A 822 13.93 28.26 -4.37
N MET A 823 14.13 27.38 -3.39
CA MET A 823 15.31 26.50 -3.31
C MET A 823 15.27 25.36 -4.34
N ILE A 824 14.07 24.96 -4.76
CA ILE A 824 13.83 23.87 -5.70
C ILE A 824 13.37 24.34 -7.09
N ALA A 825 12.78 25.53 -7.19
CA ALA A 825 12.28 26.10 -8.44
C ALA A 825 13.36 26.09 -9.56
N ARG A 826 12.97 25.62 -10.75
CA ARG A 826 13.81 25.45 -11.94
C ARG A 826 14.99 24.50 -11.81
N LYS A 827 15.19 23.84 -10.65
CA LYS A 827 16.20 22.79 -10.51
C LYS A 827 15.77 21.56 -11.30
N ALA A 828 16.74 20.77 -11.75
CA ALA A 828 16.45 19.54 -12.46
C ALA A 828 15.87 18.49 -11.49
N ALA A 829 14.86 17.76 -11.92
CA ALA A 829 14.29 16.60 -11.22
C ALA A 829 14.79 15.29 -11.84
N VAL A 830 15.01 15.27 -13.16
CA VAL A 830 15.57 14.12 -13.90
C VAL A 830 16.65 14.60 -14.85
N VAL A 831 17.81 13.96 -14.81
CA VAL A 831 18.96 14.28 -15.66
C VAL A 831 19.45 13.03 -16.38
N ASP A 832 19.56 13.14 -17.69
CA ASP A 832 20.20 12.14 -18.54
C ASP A 832 21.66 12.52 -18.75
N THR A 833 22.59 11.67 -18.31
CA THR A 833 24.02 11.89 -18.55
C THR A 833 24.62 10.75 -19.35
N GLN A 834 25.41 11.09 -20.36
CA GLN A 834 26.26 10.11 -21.05
C GLN A 834 27.66 10.19 -20.48
N TYR A 835 28.25 9.03 -20.19
CA TYR A 835 29.65 8.89 -19.79
C TYR A 835 30.34 7.89 -20.71
N LYS A 836 31.27 8.38 -21.52
CA LYS A 836 31.89 7.62 -22.63
C LYS A 836 30.81 7.01 -23.53
N LYS A 837 30.75 5.68 -23.64
CA LYS A 837 29.77 4.96 -24.48
C LYS A 837 28.44 4.69 -23.76
N GLY A 838 28.41 4.70 -22.43
CA GLY A 838 27.22 4.37 -21.65
C GLY A 838 26.52 5.58 -21.08
N ARG A 839 25.59 5.30 -20.18
CA ARG A 839 24.66 6.29 -19.64
C ARG A 839 24.47 6.12 -18.15
N ILE A 840 24.31 7.24 -17.46
CA ILE A 840 23.91 7.31 -16.06
C ILE A 840 22.67 8.18 -15.99
N VAL A 841 21.55 7.56 -15.65
CA VAL A 841 20.23 8.19 -15.55
C VAL A 841 19.96 8.52 -14.10
N LEU A 842 19.83 9.81 -13.81
CA LEU A 842 19.59 10.35 -12.46
C LEU A 842 18.12 10.74 -12.34
N ILE A 843 17.32 9.94 -11.63
CA ILE A 843 15.92 10.24 -11.35
C ILE A 843 15.85 10.65 -9.88
N GLY A 844 15.71 11.95 -9.61
CA GLY A 844 15.84 12.53 -8.27
C GLY A 844 14.64 12.31 -7.33
N PHE A 845 13.77 11.34 -7.60
CA PHE A 845 12.63 11.00 -6.75
C PHE A 845 12.19 9.56 -7.09
N PRO A 846 11.49 8.85 -6.19
CA PRO A 846 10.97 7.51 -6.46
C PRO A 846 9.85 7.59 -7.50
N CYS A 847 10.17 7.49 -8.80
CA CYS A 847 9.19 7.69 -9.88
C CYS A 847 8.09 6.61 -9.93
N GLN A 848 8.27 5.52 -9.20
CA GLN A 848 7.35 4.42 -9.00
C GLN A 848 6.79 4.35 -7.57
N ASN A 849 7.00 5.38 -6.73
CA ASN A 849 6.73 5.39 -5.29
C ASN A 849 5.52 4.53 -4.90
N ARG A 850 5.76 3.48 -4.10
CA ARG A 850 4.77 2.54 -3.58
C ARG A 850 3.81 1.93 -4.63
N ALA A 851 4.22 1.89 -5.89
CA ALA A 851 3.39 1.55 -7.05
C ALA A 851 2.09 2.39 -7.15
N GLN A 852 2.15 3.67 -6.74
CA GLN A 852 1.02 4.60 -6.74
C GLN A 852 1.12 5.62 -7.88
N THR A 853 2.35 5.98 -8.26
CA THR A 853 2.65 7.11 -9.17
C THR A 853 2.69 6.70 -10.65
N HIS A 854 1.58 6.15 -11.16
CA HIS A 854 1.47 5.73 -12.56
C HIS A 854 1.83 6.84 -13.57
N GLY A 855 1.64 8.11 -13.19
CA GLY A 855 1.97 9.27 -14.00
C GLY A 855 3.47 9.42 -14.28
N THR A 856 4.35 8.86 -13.44
CA THR A 856 5.81 9.00 -13.55
C THR A 856 6.57 7.71 -13.83
N TYR A 857 5.90 6.55 -13.92
CA TYR A 857 6.54 5.27 -14.26
C TYR A 857 7.40 5.33 -15.53
N LYS A 858 7.01 6.16 -16.50
CA LYS A 858 7.71 6.26 -17.78
C LYS A 858 9.15 6.74 -17.64
N PHE A 859 9.56 7.44 -16.58
CA PHE A 859 10.99 7.74 -16.40
C PHE A 859 11.82 6.45 -16.27
N LEU A 860 11.35 5.49 -15.46
CA LEU A 860 11.96 4.16 -15.35
C LEU A 860 11.80 3.37 -16.65
N LEU A 861 10.59 3.25 -17.18
CA LEU A 861 10.32 2.44 -18.38
C LEU A 861 11.09 2.94 -19.62
N ASN A 862 11.23 4.26 -19.77
CA ASN A 862 12.01 4.87 -20.85
C ASN A 862 13.50 4.59 -20.71
N ALA A 863 14.03 4.53 -19.48
CA ALA A 863 15.41 4.16 -19.23
C ALA A 863 15.67 2.68 -19.56
N LEU A 864 14.72 1.79 -19.27
CA LEU A 864 14.80 0.38 -19.62
C LEU A 864 14.75 0.14 -21.15
N LEU A 865 13.94 0.91 -21.87
CA LEU A 865 13.80 0.86 -23.33
C LEU A 865 14.56 2.00 -24.04
N TYR A 866 15.67 2.45 -23.48
CA TYR A 866 16.43 3.56 -24.04
C TYR A 866 16.89 3.21 -25.48
N PRO A 867 16.61 4.06 -26.49
CA PRO A 867 16.97 3.77 -27.87
C PRO A 867 18.50 3.74 -28.05
N ARG A 868 19.03 2.70 -28.70
CA ARG A 868 20.47 2.57 -28.96
C ARG A 868 20.87 3.33 -30.24
N PRO A 869 22.12 3.79 -30.34
CA PRO A 869 22.66 4.34 -31.59
C PRO A 869 22.57 3.30 -32.73
N GLU A 870 22.44 3.77 -33.96
CA GLU A 870 22.50 2.88 -35.13
C GLU A 870 23.94 2.33 -35.28
N GLY A 871 24.10 1.00 -35.21
CA GLY A 871 25.40 0.32 -35.38
C GLY A 871 25.89 -0.54 -34.20
N ASP A 872 25.19 -0.56 -33.06
CA ASP A 872 25.49 -1.41 -31.88
C ASP A 872 24.71 -2.74 -31.82
#